data_AF-A0AAD6F6R0-F1
#
_entry.id   AF-A0AAD6F6R0-F1
#
_cell.length_a   1.000
_cell.length_b   1.000
_cell.length_c   1.000
_cell.angle_alpha   90.00
_cell.angle_beta   90.00
_cell.angle_gamma   90.00
#
_symmetry.space_group_name_H-M   'P 1'
#
loop_
_entity.id
_entity.type
_entity.pdbx_description
1 polymer ?
#
loop_
_entity_poly.entity_id
_entity_poly.type
_entity_poly.pdbx_seq_one_letter_code
_entity_poly.pdbx_strand_id
1 'polypeptide(L)'
;SFRYYPDPEFFPLNREAPDVPYRFKPGGVIAVEGQDLTRAISRQEVRAQLGDQECEVKTLDNTHLYCEPPESQPGGGGGLPSLKVLMGNLQVDLGSVQYDSNGLSVVPLAAQISLGAGAAVIILSVLVVILMYRRKSKQALRDYKKVLLQLETLEINVGDQCRKEFTDLMTEMMDLSSDVGGPGPPLLDYKTYAERIFFPGQQGAPFSRQLDLPEHRRVTVETGLQNLSLLLNNRLFLTRFIHTLEAQQGFSQRDRGYVASLLTVALHDKLEYFTEVMKGLLQDLVQQYVAKNPKLMLRRTETVVEKMLTNWMSICLYSFLKEVGGEPLYMLYRAIKYQVDKGPVDSVTGKAKRTLNDSHLLREDIEYCSMTLTVLVKNGLEVQPSPVRVLDTDTITQDKILDQVYRGAPFSQRPSAHSLDLEWRSGQAGHLTLSDDDVTAVVQGRWKRVNTLQHYKVPDGATVALIPRSVSPAGVHQVFQTGEKTPMLEGEEDEGLRLWHLVKSSEDPEIPKHRKSSMRERERAKAIPEIYLTRLLSMKGTLQKFVDDVFVAILSTKRPPPIAVRFFFDFLDDMAEKHGIDDPETVHIWKTNRFWVNILKNPQFVLDVQVTDSIDAVLSVIAQTFIDSCTTSEHKVGRDSPVNKLLYAREIPRYKQLVERYYSDIHSSASGCYQEMNSTLTELSGMNTLVALHELYKYINKYYDQEDASGQKMQLAYRLQQVAALVENKVTDL
;
A
#
# COMPACT_ATOMS: atom_id res chain seq x y z
N SER A 1 -47.18 -75.70 -7.45
CA SER A 1 -48.31 -75.28 -6.60
C SER A 1 -48.96 -74.06 -7.22
N PHE A 2 -50.28 -74.06 -7.43
CA PHE A 2 -50.99 -72.84 -7.82
C PHE A 2 -51.10 -71.90 -6.62
N ARG A 3 -50.87 -70.61 -6.84
CA ARG A 3 -51.04 -69.56 -5.84
C ARG A 3 -52.16 -68.65 -6.31
N TYR A 4 -53.15 -68.44 -5.46
CA TYR A 4 -54.25 -67.52 -5.71
C TYR A 4 -53.87 -66.14 -5.18
N TYR A 5 -54.20 -65.11 -5.94
CA TYR A 5 -54.05 -63.71 -5.57
C TYR A 5 -55.42 -63.03 -5.65
N PRO A 6 -55.67 -61.97 -4.86
CA PRO A 6 -56.89 -61.17 -4.99
C PRO A 6 -56.94 -60.50 -6.38
N ASP A 7 -58.15 -60.20 -6.83
CA ASP A 7 -58.38 -59.45 -8.06
C ASP A 7 -57.74 -58.05 -7.97
N PRO A 8 -57.19 -57.52 -9.08
CA PRO A 8 -56.62 -56.19 -9.11
C PRO A 8 -57.70 -55.11 -8.90
N GLU A 9 -57.36 -54.05 -8.17
CA GLU A 9 -58.26 -52.93 -7.92
C GLU A 9 -57.94 -51.78 -8.88
N PHE A 10 -58.95 -51.25 -9.58
CA PHE A 10 -58.81 -50.10 -10.47
C PHE A 10 -59.55 -48.88 -9.92
N PHE A 11 -58.97 -47.70 -10.10
CA PHE A 11 -59.58 -46.44 -9.74
C PHE A 11 -60.21 -45.76 -10.97
N PRO A 12 -61.38 -45.09 -10.83
CA PRO A 12 -61.99 -44.33 -11.93
C PRO A 12 -61.06 -43.22 -12.44
N LEU A 13 -61.12 -42.92 -13.74
CA LEU A 13 -60.29 -41.89 -14.39
C LEU A 13 -60.41 -40.50 -13.73
N ASN A 14 -61.54 -40.21 -13.09
CA ASN A 14 -61.81 -38.95 -12.43
C ASN A 14 -62.27 -39.19 -10.99
N ARG A 15 -61.32 -39.45 -10.09
CA ARG A 15 -61.56 -39.90 -8.71
C ARG A 15 -62.39 -38.91 -7.86
N GLU A 16 -62.25 -37.62 -8.13
CA GLU A 16 -62.92 -36.54 -7.39
C GLU A 16 -64.32 -36.21 -7.94
N ALA A 17 -64.60 -36.56 -9.20
CA ALA A 17 -65.88 -36.28 -9.88
C ALA A 17 -66.20 -37.37 -10.93
N PRO A 18 -66.72 -38.53 -10.51
CA PRO A 18 -66.95 -39.69 -11.39
C PRO A 18 -67.93 -39.42 -12.55
N ASP A 19 -68.87 -38.50 -12.35
CA ASP A 19 -69.89 -38.12 -13.34
C ASP A 19 -69.37 -37.12 -14.40
N VAL A 20 -68.14 -36.63 -14.25
CA VAL A 20 -67.52 -35.67 -15.18
C VAL A 20 -66.60 -36.42 -16.13
N PRO A 21 -66.79 -36.29 -17.46
CA PRO A 21 -65.99 -37.03 -18.42
C PRO A 21 -64.51 -36.61 -18.37
N TYR A 22 -63.62 -37.59 -18.45
CA TYR A 22 -62.19 -37.38 -18.52
C TYR A 22 -61.82 -36.70 -19.85
N ARG A 23 -61.18 -35.54 -19.78
CA ARG A 23 -60.77 -34.77 -20.97
C ARG A 23 -59.43 -35.27 -21.49
N PHE A 24 -59.46 -35.85 -22.68
CA PHE A 24 -58.28 -36.39 -23.34
C PHE A 24 -57.83 -35.48 -24.48
N LYS A 25 -56.53 -35.19 -24.53
CA LYS A 25 -55.91 -34.46 -25.65
C LYS A 25 -55.36 -35.46 -26.68
N PRO A 26 -55.75 -35.37 -27.96
CA PRO A 26 -55.24 -36.24 -29.01
C PRO A 26 -53.70 -36.24 -29.08
N GLY A 27 -53.10 -37.41 -29.26
CA GLY A 27 -51.63 -37.60 -29.30
C GLY A 27 -50.97 -37.93 -27.96
N GLY A 28 -51.75 -38.11 -26.88
CA GLY A 28 -51.28 -38.60 -25.58
C GLY A 28 -51.68 -40.06 -25.29
N VAL A 29 -51.35 -40.55 -24.10
CA VAL A 29 -51.82 -41.83 -23.55
C VAL A 29 -52.75 -41.60 -22.36
N ILE A 30 -53.73 -42.47 -22.15
CA ILE A 30 -54.60 -42.45 -20.97
C ILE A 30 -53.92 -43.29 -19.88
N ALA A 31 -53.70 -42.67 -18.73
CA ALA A 31 -53.15 -43.32 -17.54
C ALA A 31 -54.29 -43.73 -16.60
N VAL A 32 -54.36 -45.02 -16.28
CA VAL A 32 -55.31 -45.60 -15.32
C VAL A 32 -54.54 -46.02 -14.09
N GLU A 33 -54.94 -45.52 -12.92
CA GLU A 33 -54.38 -45.91 -11.64
C GLU A 33 -55.08 -47.15 -11.06
N GLY A 34 -54.32 -48.00 -10.38
CA GLY A 34 -54.84 -49.17 -9.70
C GLY A 34 -53.84 -49.78 -8.72
N GLN A 35 -54.14 -50.96 -8.22
CA GLN A 35 -53.30 -51.70 -7.28
C GLN A 35 -53.23 -53.19 -7.66
N ASP A 36 -52.03 -53.76 -7.54
CA ASP A 36 -51.72 -55.17 -7.82
C ASP A 36 -51.98 -55.64 -9.27
N LEU A 37 -51.90 -54.70 -10.23
CA LEU A 37 -52.28 -54.92 -11.63
C LEU A 37 -51.43 -55.97 -12.38
N THR A 38 -50.22 -56.30 -11.90
CA THR A 38 -49.31 -57.28 -12.54
C THR A 38 -49.09 -58.53 -11.70
N ARG A 39 -49.80 -58.66 -10.57
CA ARG A 39 -49.52 -59.68 -9.56
C ARG A 39 -49.82 -61.11 -10.02
N ALA A 40 -50.82 -61.27 -10.89
CA ALA A 40 -51.26 -62.55 -11.43
C ALA A 40 -51.59 -62.55 -12.94
N ILE A 41 -51.47 -61.40 -13.61
CA ILE A 41 -51.80 -61.23 -15.03
C ILE A 41 -50.69 -60.46 -15.75
N SER A 42 -50.40 -60.86 -16.99
CA SER A 42 -49.39 -60.19 -17.82
C SER A 42 -50.02 -59.17 -18.76
N ARG A 43 -49.25 -58.17 -19.23
CA ARG A 43 -49.73 -57.14 -20.17
C ARG A 43 -50.46 -57.72 -21.39
N GLN A 44 -50.02 -58.86 -21.92
CA GLN A 44 -50.60 -59.49 -23.13
C GLN A 44 -52.02 -60.03 -22.91
N GLU A 45 -52.41 -60.24 -21.65
CA GLU A 45 -53.71 -60.77 -21.26
C GLU A 45 -54.70 -59.67 -20.87
N VAL A 46 -54.25 -58.41 -20.86
CA VAL A 46 -55.08 -57.24 -20.55
C VAL A 46 -55.55 -56.59 -21.83
N ARG A 47 -56.85 -56.34 -21.93
CA ARG A 47 -57.45 -55.60 -23.05
C ARG A 47 -58.16 -54.36 -22.54
N ALA A 48 -57.89 -53.20 -23.13
CA ALA A 48 -58.62 -51.98 -22.86
C ALA A 48 -59.43 -51.57 -24.09
N GLN A 49 -60.62 -51.04 -23.87
CA GLN A 49 -61.55 -50.62 -24.91
C GLN A 49 -62.15 -49.28 -24.55
N LEU A 50 -62.21 -48.36 -25.51
CA LEU A 50 -62.89 -47.08 -25.39
C LEU A 50 -64.14 -47.09 -26.26
N GLY A 51 -65.31 -47.23 -25.65
CA GLY A 51 -66.55 -47.53 -26.38
C GLY A 51 -66.44 -48.86 -27.13
N ASP A 52 -66.65 -48.83 -28.45
CA ASP A 52 -66.58 -50.01 -29.33
C ASP A 52 -65.20 -50.19 -30.00
N GLN A 53 -64.21 -49.35 -29.68
CA GLN A 53 -62.86 -49.42 -30.26
C GLN A 53 -61.80 -49.82 -29.22
N GLU A 54 -60.74 -50.47 -29.69
CA GLU A 54 -59.62 -50.92 -28.85
C GLU A 54 -58.74 -49.74 -28.40
N CYS A 55 -58.39 -49.70 -27.11
CA CYS A 55 -57.38 -48.81 -26.55
C CYS A 55 -56.10 -49.64 -26.33
N GLU A 56 -55.06 -49.41 -27.13
CA GLU A 56 -53.88 -50.28 -27.13
C GLU A 56 -53.09 -50.10 -25.82
N VAL A 57 -52.98 -51.14 -25.00
CA VAL A 57 -52.22 -51.08 -23.73
C VAL A 57 -50.72 -51.05 -24.03
N LYS A 58 -50.07 -49.91 -23.81
CA LYS A 58 -48.62 -49.68 -24.05
C LYS A 58 -47.74 -50.06 -22.88
N THR A 59 -48.21 -49.83 -21.66
CA THR A 59 -47.44 -50.14 -20.45
C THR A 59 -48.39 -50.62 -19.35
N LEU A 60 -47.96 -51.64 -18.61
CA LEU A 60 -48.66 -52.16 -17.45
C LEU A 60 -47.64 -52.37 -16.33
N ASP A 61 -47.77 -51.57 -15.28
CA ASP A 61 -46.99 -51.65 -14.04
C ASP A 61 -47.91 -52.08 -12.89
N ASN A 62 -47.35 -52.38 -11.72
CA ASN A 62 -48.15 -52.88 -10.58
C ASN A 62 -49.25 -51.90 -10.12
N THR A 63 -49.13 -50.62 -10.44
CA THR A 63 -50.05 -49.55 -10.01
C THR A 63 -50.65 -48.73 -11.16
N HIS A 64 -50.18 -48.92 -12.40
CA HIS A 64 -50.62 -48.08 -13.52
C HIS A 64 -50.77 -48.89 -14.81
N LEU A 65 -51.81 -48.57 -15.57
CA LEU A 65 -52.02 -49.04 -16.94
C LEU A 65 -52.06 -47.83 -17.87
N TYR A 66 -51.20 -47.81 -18.88
CA TYR A 66 -51.18 -46.78 -19.92
C TYR A 66 -51.71 -47.37 -21.22
N CYS A 67 -52.83 -46.83 -21.72
CA CYS A 67 -53.37 -47.22 -23.03
C CYS A 67 -53.43 -46.03 -23.99
N GLU A 68 -53.15 -46.30 -25.25
CA GLU A 68 -53.26 -45.34 -26.33
C GLU A 68 -54.65 -45.47 -26.97
N PRO A 69 -55.52 -44.45 -26.82
CA PRO A 69 -56.86 -44.52 -27.37
C PRO A 69 -56.85 -44.15 -28.87
N PRO A 70 -57.92 -44.44 -29.63
CA PRO A 70 -57.99 -44.14 -31.06
C PRO A 70 -57.76 -42.65 -31.39
N GLU A 71 -57.23 -42.33 -32.56
CA GLU A 71 -56.94 -40.93 -32.95
C GLU A 71 -58.20 -40.04 -33.03
N SER A 72 -59.37 -40.63 -33.36
CA SER A 72 -60.65 -39.93 -33.36
C SER A 72 -61.59 -40.53 -32.32
N GLN A 73 -62.38 -39.67 -31.67
CA GLN A 73 -63.29 -40.10 -30.59
C GLN A 73 -64.31 -41.12 -31.13
N PRO A 74 -64.34 -42.36 -30.61
CA PRO A 74 -65.28 -43.37 -31.08
C PRO A 74 -66.71 -43.00 -30.67
N GLY A 75 -67.67 -43.26 -31.57
CA GLY A 75 -69.08 -42.99 -31.32
C GLY A 75 -69.67 -44.03 -30.37
N GLY A 76 -70.00 -43.63 -29.13
CA GLY A 76 -70.81 -44.45 -28.23
C GLY A 76 -72.27 -44.29 -28.61
N GLY A 77 -73.04 -45.39 -28.72
CA GLY A 77 -74.45 -45.38 -29.10
C GLY A 77 -75.34 -44.43 -28.28
N GLY A 78 -75.36 -43.15 -28.64
CA GLY A 78 -76.08 -42.06 -27.98
C GLY A 78 -75.34 -41.27 -26.88
N GLY A 79 -74.06 -41.51 -26.59
CA GLY A 79 -73.32 -40.84 -25.50
C GLY A 79 -71.78 -40.86 -25.64
N LEU A 80 -71.07 -40.21 -24.70
CA LEU A 80 -69.59 -40.23 -24.66
C LEU A 80 -69.07 -41.67 -24.45
N PRO A 81 -67.99 -42.10 -25.13
CA PRO A 81 -67.46 -43.45 -24.97
C PRO A 81 -66.85 -43.64 -23.58
N SER A 82 -67.11 -44.78 -22.94
CA SER A 82 -66.54 -45.15 -21.63
C SER A 82 -65.31 -46.04 -21.80
N LEU A 83 -64.27 -45.82 -20.99
CA LEU A 83 -63.08 -46.66 -20.98
C LEU A 83 -63.32 -47.90 -20.10
N LYS A 84 -63.19 -49.08 -20.69
CA LYS A 84 -63.34 -50.37 -20.01
C LYS A 84 -62.05 -51.18 -20.10
N VAL A 85 -61.64 -51.80 -19.01
CA VAL A 85 -60.49 -52.70 -18.96
C VAL A 85 -60.95 -54.11 -18.61
N LEU A 86 -60.50 -55.08 -19.40
CA LEU A 86 -60.71 -56.50 -19.20
C LEU A 86 -59.39 -57.16 -18.83
N MET A 87 -59.36 -57.76 -17.64
CA MET A 87 -58.25 -58.55 -17.11
C MET A 87 -58.75 -59.97 -16.81
N GLY A 88 -58.53 -60.90 -17.74
CA GLY A 88 -59.10 -62.25 -17.65
C GLY A 88 -60.63 -62.20 -17.67
N ASN A 89 -61.28 -62.61 -16.56
CA ASN A 89 -62.74 -62.55 -16.39
C ASN A 89 -63.22 -61.27 -15.68
N LEU A 90 -62.31 -60.43 -15.20
CA LEU A 90 -62.65 -59.17 -14.53
C LEU A 90 -62.83 -58.07 -15.58
N GLN A 91 -63.98 -57.42 -15.57
CA GLN A 91 -64.28 -56.27 -16.42
C GLN A 91 -64.62 -55.05 -15.56
N VAL A 92 -63.87 -53.98 -15.72
CA VAL A 92 -64.03 -52.73 -14.95
C VAL A 92 -64.30 -51.56 -15.89
N ASP A 93 -65.33 -50.77 -15.59
CA ASP A 93 -65.66 -49.53 -16.29
C ASP A 93 -65.07 -48.34 -15.51
N LEU A 94 -64.23 -47.54 -16.17
CA LEU A 94 -63.41 -46.51 -15.55
C LEU A 94 -63.94 -45.09 -15.79
N GLY A 95 -65.03 -44.95 -16.57
CA GLY A 95 -65.73 -43.70 -16.82
C GLY A 95 -65.62 -43.17 -18.25
N SER A 96 -66.43 -42.15 -18.55
CA SER A 96 -66.55 -41.55 -19.89
C SER A 96 -65.34 -40.68 -20.26
N VAL A 97 -64.91 -40.73 -21.51
CA VAL A 97 -63.82 -39.93 -22.06
C VAL A 97 -64.33 -38.97 -23.14
N GLN A 98 -63.90 -37.71 -23.08
CA GLN A 98 -64.21 -36.68 -24.05
C GLN A 98 -62.92 -36.17 -24.69
N TYR A 99 -62.84 -36.14 -26.02
CA TYR A 99 -61.67 -35.61 -26.71
C TYR A 99 -61.77 -34.08 -26.75
N ASP A 100 -60.69 -33.41 -26.36
CA ASP A 100 -60.56 -31.97 -26.55
C ASP A 100 -60.55 -31.71 -28.07
N SER A 101 -61.68 -31.22 -28.59
CA SER A 101 -61.76 -30.75 -29.96
C SER A 101 -60.88 -29.51 -30.07
N ASN A 102 -59.81 -29.59 -30.86
CA ASN A 102 -59.01 -28.45 -31.30
C ASN A 102 -59.87 -27.56 -32.21
N GLY A 103 -60.83 -26.84 -31.63
CA GLY A 103 -61.21 -25.55 -32.15
C GLY A 103 -59.96 -24.70 -32.06
N LEU A 104 -59.28 -24.50 -33.20
CA LEU A 104 -58.20 -23.54 -33.34
C LEU A 104 -58.67 -22.20 -32.77
N SER A 105 -58.33 -21.92 -31.52
CA SER A 105 -58.28 -20.55 -31.03
C SER A 105 -57.12 -19.92 -31.79
N VAL A 106 -57.45 -19.33 -32.94
CA VAL A 106 -56.57 -18.43 -33.69
C VAL A 106 -56.06 -17.44 -32.65
N VAL A 107 -54.81 -17.59 -32.24
CA VAL A 107 -54.13 -16.59 -31.43
C VAL A 107 -54.24 -15.30 -32.24
N PRO A 108 -54.92 -14.26 -31.72
CA PRO A 108 -55.17 -13.07 -32.51
C PRO A 108 -53.81 -12.51 -32.93
N LEU A 109 -53.68 -12.07 -34.18
CA LEU A 109 -52.44 -11.46 -34.71
C LEU A 109 -51.85 -10.41 -33.75
N ALA A 110 -52.70 -9.75 -32.96
CA ALA A 110 -52.35 -8.85 -31.88
C ALA A 110 -51.41 -9.43 -30.79
N ALA A 111 -51.56 -10.71 -30.41
CA ALA A 111 -50.75 -11.34 -29.36
C ALA A 111 -49.34 -11.75 -29.85
N GLN A 112 -49.20 -12.11 -31.14
CA GLN A 112 -47.88 -12.30 -31.76
C GLN A 112 -47.15 -10.97 -31.97
N ILE A 113 -47.88 -9.90 -32.34
CA ILE A 113 -47.32 -8.54 -32.39
C ILE A 113 -46.88 -8.09 -30.99
N SER A 114 -47.62 -8.41 -29.92
CA SER A 114 -47.25 -7.99 -28.56
C SER A 114 -46.01 -8.69 -28.00
N LEU A 115 -45.79 -9.98 -28.31
CA LEU A 115 -44.58 -10.70 -27.86
C LEU A 115 -43.33 -10.26 -28.63
N GLY A 116 -43.45 -10.03 -29.95
CA GLY A 116 -42.40 -9.45 -30.78
C GLY A 116 -42.07 -8.01 -30.38
N ALA A 117 -43.09 -7.19 -30.06
CA ALA A 117 -42.91 -5.83 -29.56
C ALA A 117 -42.22 -5.82 -28.19
N GLY A 118 -42.58 -6.72 -27.27
CA GLY A 118 -41.94 -6.83 -25.96
C GLY A 118 -40.45 -7.18 -26.06
N ALA A 119 -40.10 -8.19 -26.86
CA ALA A 119 -38.70 -8.55 -27.12
C ALA A 119 -37.92 -7.42 -27.80
N ALA A 120 -38.54 -6.72 -28.77
CA ALA A 120 -37.95 -5.56 -29.42
C ALA A 120 -37.69 -4.41 -28.45
N VAL A 121 -38.59 -4.14 -27.50
CA VAL A 121 -38.41 -3.11 -26.46
C VAL A 121 -37.26 -3.48 -25.51
N ILE A 122 -37.15 -4.76 -25.10
CA ILE A 122 -36.03 -5.21 -24.26
C ILE A 122 -34.70 -5.06 -25.00
N ILE A 123 -34.62 -5.51 -26.26
CA ILE A 123 -33.43 -5.35 -27.10
C ILE A 123 -33.09 -3.86 -27.27
N LEU A 124 -34.08 -3.02 -27.57
CA LEU A 124 -33.90 -1.57 -27.69
C LEU A 124 -33.39 -0.97 -26.38
N SER A 125 -33.93 -1.39 -25.23
CA SER A 125 -33.51 -0.90 -23.92
C SER A 125 -32.06 -1.26 -23.59
N VAL A 126 -31.63 -2.51 -23.85
CA VAL A 126 -30.23 -2.94 -23.72
C VAL A 126 -29.32 -2.16 -24.68
N LEU A 127 -29.77 -1.94 -25.92
CA LEU A 127 -29.03 -1.17 -26.92
C LEU A 127 -28.87 0.30 -26.50
N VAL A 128 -29.91 0.91 -25.92
CA VAL A 128 -29.85 2.25 -25.32
C VAL A 128 -28.90 2.28 -24.13
N VAL A 129 -28.92 1.29 -23.23
CA VAL A 129 -27.98 1.20 -22.09
C VAL A 129 -26.53 1.06 -22.59
N ILE A 130 -26.27 0.21 -23.58
CA ILE A 130 -24.95 0.07 -24.21
C ILE A 130 -24.53 1.38 -24.87
N LEU A 131 -25.43 2.06 -25.59
CA LEU A 131 -25.15 3.36 -26.22
C LEU A 131 -24.91 4.45 -25.18
N MET A 132 -25.66 4.47 -24.07
CA MET A 132 -25.45 5.39 -22.95
C MET A 132 -24.12 5.11 -22.27
N TYR A 133 -23.77 3.85 -22.02
CA TYR A 133 -22.48 3.46 -21.46
C TYR A 133 -21.33 3.84 -22.40
N ARG A 134 -21.44 3.56 -23.70
CA ARG A 134 -20.45 3.97 -24.71
C ARG A 134 -20.36 5.48 -24.86
N ARG A 135 -21.48 6.22 -24.81
CA ARG A 135 -21.48 7.69 -24.83
C ARG A 135 -20.84 8.25 -23.58
N LYS A 136 -21.17 7.73 -22.39
CA LYS A 136 -20.59 8.14 -21.10
C LYS A 136 -19.10 7.82 -21.02
N SER A 137 -18.68 6.64 -21.50
CA SER A 137 -17.26 6.26 -21.60
C SER A 137 -16.52 7.15 -22.61
N LYS A 138 -17.05 7.37 -23.81
CA LYS A 138 -16.46 8.30 -24.80
C LYS A 138 -16.41 9.73 -24.26
N GLN A 139 -17.43 10.17 -23.52
CA GLN A 139 -17.44 11.48 -22.87
C GLN A 139 -16.35 11.58 -21.81
N ALA A 140 -16.25 10.60 -20.90
CA ALA A 140 -15.20 10.54 -19.90
C ALA A 140 -13.80 10.53 -20.52
N LEU A 141 -13.60 9.78 -21.62
CA LEU A 141 -12.33 9.76 -22.35
C LEU A 141 -12.02 11.09 -23.03
N ARG A 142 -13.04 11.78 -23.58
CA ARG A 142 -12.86 13.12 -24.14
C ARG A 142 -12.49 14.13 -23.06
N ASP A 143 -13.16 14.07 -21.91
CA ASP A 143 -12.88 14.98 -20.80
C ASP A 143 -11.49 14.71 -20.20
N TYR A 144 -11.09 13.44 -20.07
CA TYR A 144 -9.71 13.05 -19.78
C TYR A 144 -8.71 13.66 -20.76
N LYS A 145 -8.91 13.47 -22.07
CA LYS A 145 -8.02 14.01 -23.11
C LYS A 145 -7.95 15.53 -23.09
N LYS A 146 -9.06 16.21 -22.84
CA LYS A 146 -9.10 17.67 -22.70
C LYS A 146 -8.24 18.15 -21.54
N VAL A 147 -8.35 17.52 -20.37
CA VAL A 147 -7.54 17.89 -19.19
C VAL A 147 -6.05 17.68 -19.50
N LEU A 148 -5.68 16.57 -20.13
CA LEU A 148 -4.30 16.29 -20.50
C LEU A 148 -3.75 17.31 -21.51
N LEU A 149 -4.55 17.71 -22.50
CA LEU A 149 -4.17 18.73 -23.50
C LEU A 149 -4.03 20.13 -22.87
N GLN A 150 -4.91 20.48 -21.93
CA GLN A 150 -4.79 21.72 -21.16
C GLN A 150 -3.49 21.74 -20.35
N LEU A 151 -3.17 20.63 -19.68
CA LEU A 151 -1.92 20.49 -18.94
C LEU A 151 -0.70 20.56 -19.87
N GLU A 152 -0.76 19.91 -21.03
CA GLU A 152 0.29 20.00 -22.07
C GLU A 152 0.49 21.43 -22.57
N THR A 153 -0.60 22.18 -22.79
CA THR A 153 -0.51 23.59 -23.23
C THR A 153 0.20 24.43 -22.16
N LEU A 154 -0.14 24.22 -20.88
CA LEU A 154 0.53 24.90 -19.77
C LEU A 154 2.00 24.48 -19.64
N GLU A 155 2.32 23.20 -19.82
CA GLU A 155 3.70 22.70 -19.82
C GLU A 155 4.53 23.32 -20.94
N ILE A 156 3.97 23.46 -22.14
CA ILE A 156 4.63 24.13 -23.27
C ILE A 156 4.88 25.60 -22.94
N ASN A 157 3.89 26.30 -22.34
CA ASN A 157 4.02 27.70 -21.95
C ASN A 157 5.13 27.94 -20.91
N VAL A 158 5.33 27.00 -19.98
CA VAL A 158 6.39 27.07 -18.96
C VAL A 158 7.70 26.43 -19.47
N GLY A 159 7.67 25.71 -20.58
CA GLY A 159 8.76 24.88 -21.06
C GLY A 159 10.07 25.65 -21.30
N ASP A 160 9.99 26.89 -21.78
CA ASP A 160 11.18 27.73 -21.99
C ASP A 160 11.85 28.11 -20.66
N GLN A 161 11.04 28.46 -19.65
CA GLN A 161 11.49 28.72 -18.29
C GLN A 161 12.09 27.44 -17.67
N CYS A 162 11.42 26.29 -17.83
CA CYS A 162 11.94 24.99 -17.36
C CYS A 162 13.31 24.69 -17.94
N ARG A 163 13.51 24.89 -19.25
CA ARG A 163 14.79 24.62 -19.92
C ARG A 163 15.89 25.54 -19.41
N LYS A 164 15.60 26.84 -19.21
CA LYS A 164 16.56 27.78 -18.63
C LYS A 164 16.94 27.38 -17.20
N GLU A 165 15.95 27.11 -16.34
CA GLU A 165 16.17 26.70 -14.95
C GLU A 165 16.87 25.35 -14.84
N PHE A 166 16.62 24.44 -15.79
CA PHE A 166 17.32 23.17 -15.90
C PHE A 166 18.79 23.37 -16.28
N THR A 167 19.09 24.24 -17.24
CA THR A 167 20.49 24.58 -17.59
C THR A 167 21.20 25.20 -16.39
N ASP A 168 20.60 26.17 -15.70
CA ASP A 168 21.16 26.76 -14.47
C ASP A 168 21.46 25.69 -13.41
N LEU A 169 20.54 24.75 -13.21
CA LEU A 169 20.70 23.64 -12.28
C LEU A 169 21.83 22.70 -12.71
N MET A 170 21.91 22.36 -14.00
CA MET A 170 22.96 21.50 -14.53
C MET A 170 24.35 22.14 -14.42
N THR A 171 24.47 23.45 -14.65
CA THR A 171 25.71 24.20 -14.41
C THR A 171 26.12 24.09 -12.94
N GLU A 172 25.21 24.36 -12.01
CA GLU A 172 25.50 24.23 -10.57
C GLU A 172 25.91 22.81 -10.19
N MET A 173 25.19 21.79 -10.67
CA MET A 173 25.51 20.38 -10.40
C MET A 173 26.87 19.97 -10.99
N MET A 174 27.23 20.50 -12.17
CA MET A 174 28.51 20.22 -12.82
C MET A 174 29.66 20.90 -12.09
N ASP A 175 29.51 22.16 -11.68
CA ASP A 175 30.52 22.89 -10.90
C ASP A 175 30.88 22.12 -9.63
N LEU A 176 29.86 21.54 -8.97
CA LEU A 176 29.97 20.67 -7.81
C LEU A 176 30.70 19.34 -8.06
N SER A 177 30.53 18.76 -9.24
CA SER A 177 31.24 17.54 -9.64
C SER A 177 32.66 17.80 -10.16
N SER A 178 32.95 19.05 -10.53
CA SER A 178 34.18 19.48 -11.20
C SER A 178 35.31 19.90 -10.25
N ASP A 179 35.02 20.03 -8.95
CA ASP A 179 36.07 20.05 -7.93
C ASP A 179 36.80 18.69 -8.00
N VAL A 180 37.91 18.69 -8.73
CA VAL A 180 38.73 17.53 -9.07
C VAL A 180 39.20 16.86 -7.78
N GLY A 181 38.48 15.82 -7.36
CA GLY A 181 38.73 15.08 -6.11
C GLY A 181 37.68 15.24 -5.00
N GLY A 182 36.52 15.86 -5.28
CA GLY A 182 35.41 15.93 -4.33
C GLY A 182 34.92 14.54 -3.89
N PRO A 183 34.50 14.36 -2.62
CA PRO A 183 33.94 13.09 -2.17
C PRO A 183 32.69 12.77 -2.99
N GLY A 184 32.55 11.51 -3.42
CA GLY A 184 31.35 11.01 -4.08
C GLY A 184 30.09 11.20 -3.23
N PRO A 185 28.93 10.67 -3.65
CA PRO A 185 27.70 10.77 -2.85
C PRO A 185 27.99 10.33 -1.40
N PRO A 186 27.51 11.09 -0.38
CA PRO A 186 27.79 10.80 1.02
C PRO A 186 26.97 9.59 1.50
N LEU A 187 27.26 8.43 0.91
CA LEU A 187 26.62 7.15 1.22
C LEU A 187 27.02 6.74 2.63
N LEU A 188 26.02 6.36 3.41
CA LEU A 188 26.23 5.82 4.75
C LEU A 188 26.94 4.48 4.65
N ASP A 189 27.78 4.18 5.64
CA ASP A 189 28.29 2.85 5.83
C ASP A 189 27.16 1.88 6.20
N TYR A 190 27.40 0.59 6.01
CA TYR A 190 26.37 -0.44 6.14
C TYR A 190 25.73 -0.43 7.54
N LYS A 191 26.54 -0.25 8.59
CA LYS A 191 26.05 -0.29 9.97
C LYS A 191 25.08 0.86 10.23
N THR A 192 25.47 2.09 9.87
CA THR A 192 24.60 3.27 10.03
C THR A 192 23.34 3.18 9.16
N TYR A 193 23.47 2.69 7.92
CA TYR A 193 22.33 2.43 7.02
C TYR A 193 21.34 1.44 7.64
N ALA A 194 21.84 0.28 8.11
CA ALA A 194 21.01 -0.76 8.70
C ALA A 194 20.31 -0.27 9.98
N GLU A 195 21.03 0.45 10.85
CA GLU A 195 20.45 1.04 12.06
C GLU A 195 19.32 2.03 11.73
N ARG A 196 19.50 2.92 10.75
CA ARG A 196 18.46 3.89 10.33
C ARG A 196 17.20 3.20 9.76
N ILE A 197 17.35 2.08 9.05
CA ILE A 197 16.21 1.33 8.48
C ILE A 197 15.52 0.44 9.51
N PHE A 198 16.30 -0.22 10.37
CA PHE A 198 15.77 -1.13 11.37
C PHE A 198 15.07 -0.35 12.49
N PHE A 199 15.59 0.81 12.88
CA PHE A 199 15.11 1.62 14.00
C PHE A 199 14.88 3.09 13.61
N PRO A 200 13.93 3.36 12.70
CA PRO A 200 13.66 4.72 12.24
C PRO A 200 13.18 5.61 13.40
N GLY A 201 13.71 6.82 13.50
CA GLY A 201 13.33 7.83 14.51
C GLY A 201 14.09 7.76 15.84
N GLN A 202 14.94 6.75 16.08
CA GLN A 202 15.81 6.75 17.27
C GLN A 202 17.05 7.62 17.04
N GLN A 203 17.24 8.65 17.86
CA GLN A 203 18.46 9.47 17.82
C GLN A 203 19.65 8.70 18.42
N GLY A 204 20.63 8.39 17.57
CA GLY A 204 21.86 7.69 17.93
C GLY A 204 21.79 6.17 17.71
N ALA A 205 22.96 5.55 17.51
CA ALA A 205 23.11 4.11 17.29
C ALA A 205 22.69 3.32 18.55
N PRO A 206 21.53 2.63 18.58
CA PRO A 206 21.05 1.93 19.78
C PRO A 206 22.03 0.85 20.24
N PHE A 207 22.85 0.34 19.31
CA PHE A 207 23.78 -0.77 19.50
C PHE A 207 25.25 -0.35 19.66
N SER A 208 25.54 0.95 19.62
CA SER A 208 26.86 1.48 19.98
C SER A 208 27.02 1.68 21.50
N ARG A 209 25.91 1.60 22.25
CA ARG A 209 25.93 1.58 23.72
C ARG A 209 26.22 0.16 24.19
N GLN A 210 27.29 -0.01 24.98
CA GLN A 210 27.52 -1.27 25.71
C GLN A 210 26.36 -1.47 26.70
N LEU A 211 26.05 -2.73 27.02
CA LEU A 211 25.07 -3.05 28.07
C LEU A 211 25.55 -2.43 29.39
N ASP A 212 24.76 -1.51 29.96
CA ASP A 212 25.05 -0.86 31.24
C ASP A 212 24.77 -1.85 32.39
N LEU A 213 25.70 -2.80 32.55
CA LEU A 213 25.63 -3.88 33.52
C LEU A 213 26.78 -3.75 34.54
N PRO A 214 26.50 -3.95 35.84
CA PRO A 214 27.56 -4.04 36.84
C PRO A 214 28.61 -5.10 36.45
N GLU A 215 29.90 -4.77 36.61
CA GLU A 215 31.04 -5.61 36.19
C GLU A 215 30.92 -7.08 36.64
N HIS A 216 30.42 -7.30 37.86
CA HIS A 216 30.24 -8.63 38.46
C HIS A 216 29.12 -9.48 37.82
N ARG A 217 28.15 -8.85 37.15
CA ARG A 217 27.03 -9.54 36.48
C ARG A 217 27.23 -9.70 34.98
N ARG A 218 28.14 -8.93 34.38
CA ARG A 218 28.32 -8.87 32.93
C ARG A 218 28.50 -10.26 32.31
N VAL A 219 29.42 -11.06 32.84
CA VAL A 219 29.72 -12.41 32.34
C VAL A 219 28.50 -13.36 32.45
N THR A 220 27.79 -13.33 33.57
CA THR A 220 26.62 -14.18 33.81
C THR A 220 25.48 -13.83 32.85
N VAL A 221 25.19 -12.54 32.70
CA VAL A 221 24.16 -12.05 31.79
C VAL A 221 24.54 -12.35 30.34
N GLU A 222 25.78 -12.09 29.93
CA GLU A 222 26.27 -12.45 28.59
C GLU A 222 26.13 -13.94 28.30
N THR A 223 26.45 -14.80 29.27
CA THR A 223 26.24 -16.26 29.15
C THR A 223 24.76 -16.60 28.96
N GLY A 224 23.86 -15.96 29.74
CA GLY A 224 22.42 -16.11 29.57
C GLY A 224 21.93 -15.66 28.18
N LEU A 225 22.43 -14.55 27.67
CA LEU A 225 22.08 -14.03 26.34
C LEU A 225 22.64 -14.91 25.20
N GLN A 226 23.82 -15.51 25.37
CA GLN A 226 24.34 -16.51 24.44
C GLN A 226 23.45 -17.76 24.42
N ASN A 227 22.99 -18.23 25.57
CA ASN A 227 22.01 -19.32 25.65
C ASN A 227 20.67 -18.95 24.99
N LEU A 228 20.23 -17.69 25.11
CA LEU A 228 19.07 -17.17 24.38
C LEU A 228 19.30 -17.20 22.86
N SER A 229 20.48 -16.79 22.39
CA SER A 229 20.83 -16.90 20.97
C SER A 229 20.73 -18.36 20.48
N LEU A 230 21.18 -19.33 21.27
CA LEU A 230 21.03 -20.76 20.95
C LEU A 230 19.56 -21.20 20.86
N LEU A 231 18.69 -20.67 21.72
CA LEU A 231 17.24 -20.92 21.63
C LEU A 231 16.63 -20.29 20.37
N LEU A 232 17.00 -19.06 20.02
CA LEU A 232 16.55 -18.40 18.80
C LEU A 232 17.01 -19.13 17.53
N ASN A 233 18.10 -19.90 17.59
CA ASN A 233 18.52 -20.77 16.47
C ASN A 233 17.66 -22.04 16.33
N ASN A 234 16.74 -22.31 17.26
CA ASN A 234 15.78 -23.39 17.13
C ASN A 234 14.53 -22.87 16.40
N ARG A 235 14.29 -23.38 15.18
CA ARG A 235 13.17 -22.95 14.32
C ARG A 235 11.81 -23.05 15.01
N LEU A 236 11.57 -24.13 15.76
CA LEU A 236 10.29 -24.32 16.46
C LEU A 236 10.09 -23.27 17.56
N PHE A 237 11.14 -22.98 18.33
CA PHE A 237 11.10 -21.96 19.37
C PHE A 237 10.84 -20.57 18.77
N LEU A 238 11.64 -20.17 17.76
CA LEU A 238 11.54 -18.83 17.16
C LEU A 238 10.17 -18.58 16.52
N THR A 239 9.66 -19.53 15.74
CA THR A 239 8.33 -19.40 15.12
C THR A 239 7.23 -19.28 16.18
N ARG A 240 7.29 -20.09 17.24
CA ARG A 240 6.32 -20.01 18.34
C ARG A 240 6.43 -18.72 19.13
N PHE A 241 7.65 -18.27 19.41
CA PHE A 241 7.90 -17.01 20.09
C PHE A 241 7.22 -15.85 19.34
N ILE A 242 7.42 -15.76 18.02
CA ILE A 242 6.81 -14.71 17.19
C ILE A 242 5.28 -14.80 17.22
N HIS A 243 4.69 -15.98 17.00
CA HIS A 243 3.23 -16.14 17.04
C HIS A 243 2.64 -15.82 18.41
N THR A 244 3.33 -16.19 19.48
CA THR A 244 2.89 -15.92 20.85
C THR A 244 2.85 -14.41 21.11
N LEU A 245 3.87 -13.66 20.66
CA LEU A 245 3.87 -12.21 20.75
C LEU A 245 2.76 -11.57 19.92
N GLU A 246 2.57 -12.01 18.67
CA GLU A 246 1.56 -11.44 17.77
C GLU A 246 0.12 -11.69 18.23
N ALA A 247 -0.13 -12.78 18.97
CA ALA A 247 -1.43 -13.10 19.55
C ALA A 247 -1.83 -12.16 20.70
N GLN A 248 -0.89 -11.40 21.28
CA GLN A 248 -1.17 -10.52 22.41
C GLN A 248 -1.92 -9.26 21.99
N GLN A 249 -3.03 -8.95 22.66
CA GLN A 249 -3.77 -7.70 22.43
C GLN A 249 -2.93 -6.45 22.76
N GLY A 250 -2.02 -6.55 23.74
CA GLY A 250 -1.13 -5.46 24.16
C GLY A 250 0.11 -5.27 23.28
N PHE A 251 0.31 -6.10 22.24
CA PHE A 251 1.46 -5.98 21.34
C PHE A 251 1.10 -5.01 20.20
N SER A 252 1.68 -3.81 20.24
CA SER A 252 1.35 -2.72 19.31
C SER A 252 2.02 -2.90 17.94
N GLN A 253 1.63 -2.11 16.93
CA GLN A 253 2.33 -2.11 15.62
C GLN A 253 3.79 -1.66 15.76
N ARG A 254 4.08 -0.74 16.69
CA ARG A 254 5.45 -0.31 17.02
C ARG A 254 6.26 -1.46 17.60
N ASP A 255 5.68 -2.23 18.53
CA ASP A 255 6.35 -3.40 19.12
C ASP A 255 6.65 -4.47 18.08
N ARG A 256 5.70 -4.76 17.16
CA ARG A 256 5.93 -5.70 16.04
C ARG A 256 7.14 -5.29 15.21
N GLY A 257 7.19 -4.01 14.84
CA GLY A 257 8.28 -3.46 14.05
C GLY A 257 9.62 -3.51 14.79
N TYR A 258 9.61 -3.19 16.08
CA TYR A 258 10.80 -3.19 16.93
C TYR A 258 11.35 -4.61 17.14
N VAL A 259 10.50 -5.58 17.51
CA VAL A 259 10.90 -6.99 17.68
C VAL A 259 11.42 -7.60 16.38
N ALA A 260 10.77 -7.33 15.24
CA ALA A 260 11.26 -7.78 13.93
C ALA A 260 12.69 -7.29 13.66
N SER A 261 12.96 -6.01 13.94
CA SER A 261 14.29 -5.42 13.79
C SER A 261 15.32 -5.99 14.77
N LEU A 262 14.94 -6.22 16.03
CA LEU A 262 15.83 -6.88 17.00
C LEU A 262 16.16 -8.32 16.57
N LEU A 263 15.17 -9.07 16.06
CA LEU A 263 15.38 -10.42 15.51
C LEU A 263 16.30 -10.40 14.29
N THR A 264 16.14 -9.41 13.40
CA THR A 264 17.07 -9.23 12.28
C THR A 264 18.49 -9.03 12.78
N VAL A 265 18.72 -8.14 13.75
CA VAL A 265 20.06 -7.90 14.33
C VAL A 265 20.60 -9.15 15.03
N ALA A 266 19.79 -9.84 15.83
CA ALA A 266 20.19 -11.03 16.58
C ALA A 266 20.55 -12.22 15.68
N LEU A 267 19.97 -12.29 14.48
CA LEU A 267 20.19 -13.35 13.48
C LEU A 267 21.04 -12.86 12.30
N HIS A 268 21.64 -11.67 12.40
CA HIS A 268 22.35 -11.02 11.30
C HIS A 268 23.57 -11.81 10.80
N ASP A 269 24.25 -12.54 11.67
CA ASP A 269 25.38 -13.40 11.28
C ASP A 269 24.92 -14.76 10.71
N LYS A 270 23.60 -15.00 10.64
CA LYS A 270 22.97 -16.25 10.17
C LYS A 270 21.84 -15.97 9.19
N LEU A 271 22.12 -15.16 8.17
CA LEU A 271 21.12 -14.71 7.19
C LEU A 271 20.44 -15.86 6.44
N GLU A 272 21.13 -16.98 6.25
CA GLU A 272 20.54 -18.19 5.67
C GLU A 272 19.39 -18.72 6.53
N TYR A 273 19.67 -18.93 7.82
CA TYR A 273 18.66 -19.36 8.79
C TYR A 273 17.53 -18.34 8.93
N PHE A 274 17.87 -17.04 8.99
CA PHE A 274 16.89 -15.96 9.04
C PHE A 274 15.96 -15.98 7.82
N THR A 275 16.50 -16.17 6.62
CA THR A 275 15.71 -16.25 5.38
C THR A 275 14.76 -17.44 5.40
N GLU A 276 15.22 -18.62 5.82
CA GLU A 276 14.38 -19.83 5.91
C GLU A 276 13.24 -19.68 6.92
N VAL A 277 13.51 -19.07 8.08
CA VAL A 277 12.47 -18.76 9.08
C VAL A 277 11.48 -17.74 8.52
N MET A 278 11.97 -16.65 7.91
CA MET A 278 11.13 -15.63 7.28
C MET A 278 10.24 -16.23 6.20
N LYS A 279 10.75 -17.11 5.34
CA LYS A 279 9.95 -17.81 4.32
C LYS A 279 8.86 -18.65 4.96
N GLY A 280 9.17 -19.43 6.00
CA GLY A 280 8.17 -20.21 6.72
C GLY A 280 7.05 -19.33 7.29
N LEU A 281 7.40 -18.23 7.96
CA LEU A 281 6.42 -17.29 8.51
C LEU A 281 5.60 -16.57 7.41
N LEU A 282 6.21 -16.27 6.27
CA LEU A 282 5.51 -15.69 5.12
C LEU A 282 4.52 -16.69 4.53
N GLN A 283 4.86 -17.98 4.48
CA GLN A 283 3.93 -19.03 4.05
C GLN A 283 2.70 -19.09 4.95
N ASP A 284 2.91 -19.03 6.28
CA ASP A 284 1.81 -18.98 7.24
C ASP A 284 0.96 -17.71 7.04
N LEU A 285 1.58 -16.58 6.74
CA LEU A 285 0.88 -15.33 6.43
C LEU A 285 0.07 -15.41 5.13
N VAL A 286 0.61 -16.00 4.07
CA VAL A 286 -0.10 -16.23 2.80
C VAL A 286 -1.37 -17.03 3.08
N GLN A 287 -1.27 -18.14 3.80
CA GLN A 287 -2.40 -19.00 4.13
C GLN A 287 -3.53 -18.21 4.84
N GLN A 288 -3.18 -17.28 5.72
CA GLN A 288 -4.16 -16.43 6.42
C GLN A 288 -4.86 -15.43 5.48
N TYR A 289 -4.13 -14.82 4.54
CA TYR A 289 -4.70 -13.85 3.61
C TYR A 289 -5.47 -14.50 2.45
N VAL A 290 -5.04 -15.66 1.98
CA VAL A 290 -5.78 -16.46 0.98
C VAL A 290 -7.18 -16.80 1.50
N ALA A 291 -7.31 -17.15 2.79
CA ALA A 291 -8.61 -17.40 3.41
C ALA A 291 -9.50 -16.14 3.55
N LYS A 292 -8.93 -14.94 3.44
CA LYS A 292 -9.64 -13.66 3.57
C LYS A 292 -9.72 -12.95 2.22
N ASN A 293 -8.72 -12.14 1.92
CA ASN A 293 -8.56 -11.46 0.65
C ASN A 293 -7.07 -11.42 0.32
N PRO A 294 -6.61 -12.20 -0.67
CA PRO A 294 -5.20 -12.29 -1.00
C PRO A 294 -4.64 -10.93 -1.46
N LYS A 295 -5.45 -10.04 -2.07
CA LYS A 295 -5.02 -8.70 -2.52
C LYS A 295 -4.60 -7.75 -1.37
N LEU A 296 -4.88 -8.10 -0.11
CA LEU A 296 -4.48 -7.30 1.05
C LEU A 296 -3.11 -7.70 1.62
N MET A 297 -2.57 -8.84 1.22
CA MET A 297 -1.26 -9.31 1.68
C MET A 297 -0.16 -8.31 1.28
N LEU A 298 0.80 -8.07 2.19
CA LEU A 298 1.94 -7.16 1.97
C LEU A 298 1.55 -5.69 1.69
N ARG A 299 0.27 -5.30 1.77
CA ARG A 299 -0.19 -3.94 1.48
C ARG A 299 0.25 -2.94 2.55
N ARG A 300 0.30 -3.38 3.80
CA ARG A 300 0.74 -2.60 4.99
C ARG A 300 1.72 -3.46 5.77
N THR A 301 2.48 -2.85 6.69
CA THR A 301 3.40 -3.61 7.55
C THR A 301 2.70 -3.80 8.88
N GLU A 302 1.94 -4.88 9.00
CA GLU A 302 1.06 -5.14 10.14
C GLU A 302 1.53 -6.32 10.99
N THR A 303 2.45 -7.12 10.47
CA THR A 303 3.04 -8.29 11.14
C THR A 303 4.56 -8.17 11.32
N VAL A 304 5.10 -8.95 12.25
CA VAL A 304 6.54 -9.09 12.51
C VAL A 304 7.24 -9.56 11.22
N VAL A 305 6.67 -10.55 10.53
CA VAL A 305 7.28 -11.10 9.32
C VAL A 305 7.32 -10.11 8.15
N GLU A 306 6.31 -9.24 7.99
CA GLU A 306 6.34 -8.19 6.97
C GLU A 306 7.45 -7.16 7.22
N LYS A 307 7.74 -6.85 8.49
CA LYS A 307 8.89 -6.00 8.84
C LYS A 307 10.21 -6.76 8.68
N MET A 308 10.28 -8.04 9.04
CA MET A 308 11.45 -8.89 8.77
C MET A 308 11.79 -8.93 7.28
N LEU A 309 10.80 -9.07 6.41
CA LEU A 309 10.96 -9.00 4.95
C LEU A 309 11.50 -7.64 4.48
N THR A 310 10.99 -6.55 5.05
CA THR A 310 11.49 -5.20 4.72
C THR A 310 12.97 -5.06 5.12
N ASN A 311 13.34 -5.58 6.29
CA ASN A 311 14.71 -5.58 6.78
C ASN A 311 15.60 -6.49 5.92
N TRP A 312 15.13 -7.70 5.57
CA TRP A 312 15.82 -8.62 4.67
C TRP A 312 16.12 -7.98 3.31
N MET A 313 15.11 -7.36 2.68
CA MET A 313 15.27 -6.63 1.43
C MET A 313 16.31 -5.53 1.55
N SER A 314 16.33 -4.79 2.67
CA SER A 314 17.32 -3.74 2.88
C SER A 314 18.75 -4.24 3.01
N ILE A 315 18.95 -5.42 3.61
CA ILE A 315 20.25 -6.08 3.70
C ILE A 315 20.71 -6.49 2.30
N CYS A 316 19.86 -7.20 1.56
CA CYS A 316 20.20 -7.75 0.25
C CYS A 316 20.36 -6.69 -0.86
N LEU A 317 19.72 -5.53 -0.73
CA LEU A 317 19.76 -4.46 -1.73
C LEU A 317 20.77 -3.36 -1.42
N TYR A 318 21.51 -3.46 -0.31
CA TYR A 318 22.48 -2.45 0.07
C TYR A 318 23.62 -2.29 -0.95
N SER A 319 24.18 -3.40 -1.46
CA SER A 319 25.22 -3.36 -2.50
C SER A 319 24.71 -2.67 -3.77
N PHE A 320 23.51 -3.02 -4.22
CA PHE A 320 22.87 -2.37 -5.36
C PHE A 320 22.62 -0.87 -5.11
N LEU A 321 22.18 -0.48 -3.90
CA LEU A 321 22.07 0.93 -3.53
C LEU A 321 23.41 1.64 -3.61
N LYS A 322 24.48 1.03 -3.09
CA LYS A 322 25.82 1.61 -3.09
C LYS A 322 26.40 1.79 -4.50
N GLU A 323 26.18 0.82 -5.39
CA GLU A 323 26.81 0.77 -6.71
C GLU A 323 25.95 1.35 -7.84
N VAL A 324 24.63 1.40 -7.66
CA VAL A 324 23.68 1.72 -8.75
C VAL A 324 22.69 2.80 -8.34
N GLY A 325 21.96 2.59 -7.24
CA GLY A 325 20.82 3.44 -6.88
C GLY A 325 21.20 4.74 -6.17
N GLY A 326 22.35 4.77 -5.49
CA GLY A 326 22.73 5.81 -4.54
C GLY A 326 23.06 7.14 -5.19
N GLU A 327 23.82 7.12 -6.29
CA GLU A 327 24.19 8.34 -7.02
C GLU A 327 22.96 9.02 -7.67
N PRO A 328 22.11 8.34 -8.47
CA PRO A 328 20.89 8.96 -8.99
C PRO A 328 19.99 9.51 -7.88
N LEU A 329 19.84 8.78 -6.76
CA LEU A 329 19.04 9.22 -5.62
C LEU A 329 19.60 10.50 -4.99
N TYR A 330 20.92 10.56 -4.82
CA TYR A 330 21.59 11.75 -4.30
C TYR A 330 21.44 12.94 -5.25
N MET A 331 21.60 12.73 -6.57
CA MET A 331 21.42 13.78 -7.57
C MET A 331 19.99 14.32 -7.57
N LEU A 332 18.99 13.45 -7.42
CA LEU A 332 17.59 13.86 -7.27
C LEU A 332 17.39 14.70 -5.99
N TYR A 333 17.86 14.23 -4.84
CA TYR A 333 17.79 14.98 -3.58
C TYR A 333 18.45 16.37 -3.70
N ARG A 334 19.64 16.43 -4.29
CA ARG A 334 20.39 17.67 -4.53
C ARG A 334 19.65 18.63 -5.45
N ALA A 335 19.08 18.12 -6.54
CA ALA A 335 18.27 18.91 -7.46
C ALA A 335 17.03 19.48 -6.77
N ILE A 336 16.32 18.67 -5.97
CA ILE A 336 15.16 19.11 -5.19
C ILE A 336 15.58 20.22 -4.22
N LYS A 337 16.61 19.97 -3.41
CA LYS A 337 17.10 20.93 -2.41
C LYS A 337 17.48 22.26 -3.05
N TYR A 338 18.30 22.24 -4.11
CA TYR A 338 18.69 23.45 -4.83
C TYR A 338 17.48 24.23 -5.35
N GLN A 339 16.50 23.54 -5.95
CA GLN A 339 15.32 24.19 -6.48
C GLN A 339 14.39 24.74 -5.40
N VAL A 340 14.26 24.06 -4.26
CA VAL A 340 13.52 24.57 -3.09
C VAL A 340 14.22 25.81 -2.53
N ASP A 341 15.53 25.75 -2.31
CA ASP A 341 16.32 26.81 -1.69
C ASP A 341 16.42 28.09 -2.55
N LYS A 342 16.21 27.99 -3.88
CA LYS A 342 16.16 29.13 -4.82
C LYS A 342 14.91 30.01 -4.63
N GLY A 343 13.91 29.57 -3.86
CA GLY A 343 12.70 30.35 -3.56
C GLY A 343 12.46 30.47 -2.05
N PRO A 344 11.53 31.37 -1.64
CA PRO A 344 11.15 31.49 -0.23
C PRO A 344 10.55 30.20 0.32
N VAL A 345 10.96 29.88 1.54
CA VAL A 345 10.44 28.77 2.34
C VAL A 345 9.99 29.32 3.69
N ASP A 346 8.75 29.04 4.04
CA ASP A 346 8.21 29.38 5.35
C ASP A 346 8.71 28.37 6.39
N SER A 347 9.50 28.83 7.37
CA SER A 347 10.17 27.97 8.35
C SER A 347 9.23 27.39 9.40
N VAL A 348 8.01 27.94 9.53
CA VAL A 348 7.02 27.51 10.52
C VAL A 348 6.07 26.49 9.91
N THR A 349 5.63 26.71 8.67
CA THR A 349 4.65 25.85 7.99
C THR A 349 5.27 24.84 7.02
N GLY A 350 6.56 24.98 6.70
CA GLY A 350 7.25 24.15 5.71
C GLY A 350 6.77 24.36 4.26
N LYS A 351 5.97 25.42 4.01
CA LYS A 351 5.48 25.76 2.66
C LYS A 351 6.57 26.45 1.85
N ALA A 352 6.70 26.09 0.59
CA ALA A 352 7.73 26.62 -0.29
C ALA A 352 7.13 27.19 -1.59
N LYS A 353 7.75 28.23 -2.14
CA LYS A 353 7.37 28.77 -3.46
C LYS A 353 7.63 27.77 -4.58
N ARG A 354 8.69 26.96 -4.46
CA ARG A 354 9.15 25.97 -5.44
C ARG A 354 8.96 24.57 -4.86
N THR A 355 7.88 23.88 -5.25
CA THR A 355 7.52 22.55 -4.75
C THR A 355 6.78 21.75 -5.83
N LEU A 356 6.61 20.45 -5.62
CA LEU A 356 5.73 19.58 -6.41
C LEU A 356 4.39 19.30 -5.70
N ASN A 357 4.25 19.72 -4.44
CA ASN A 357 3.11 19.38 -3.61
C ASN A 357 2.20 20.58 -3.39
N ASP A 358 0.97 20.52 -3.90
CA ASP A 358 0.00 21.61 -3.80
C ASP A 358 -0.32 22.01 -2.34
N SER A 359 -0.34 21.07 -1.39
CA SER A 359 -0.62 21.40 0.01
C SER A 359 0.52 22.16 0.69
N HIS A 360 1.75 21.98 0.20
CA HIS A 360 2.95 22.68 0.66
C HIS A 360 3.31 23.88 -0.23
N LEU A 361 2.45 24.26 -1.18
CA LEU A 361 2.71 25.42 -2.05
C LEU A 361 2.46 26.72 -1.29
N LEU A 362 3.46 27.60 -1.33
CA LEU A 362 3.32 28.97 -0.83
C LEU A 362 2.46 29.80 -1.82
N ARG A 363 1.22 30.08 -1.40
CA ARG A 363 0.22 30.76 -2.25
C ARG A 363 0.30 32.28 -2.13
N GLU A 364 0.80 32.81 -1.03
CA GLU A 364 0.97 34.26 -0.86
C GLU A 364 2.04 34.79 -1.83
N ASP A 365 1.81 36.02 -2.30
CA ASP A 365 2.77 36.69 -3.17
C ASP A 365 3.81 37.39 -2.29
N ILE A 366 4.89 36.67 -2.02
CA ILE A 366 6.01 37.16 -1.22
C ILE A 366 7.03 37.78 -2.17
N GLU A 367 7.25 39.09 -2.03
CA GLU A 367 8.37 39.79 -2.64
C GLU A 367 9.67 39.39 -1.93
N TYR A 368 10.71 39.08 -2.70
CA TYR A 368 12.03 38.74 -2.18
C TYR A 368 13.12 39.10 -3.18
N CYS A 369 14.33 39.27 -2.65
CA CYS A 369 15.55 39.49 -3.42
C CYS A 369 16.58 38.40 -3.11
N SER A 370 17.23 37.91 -4.15
CA SER A 370 18.43 37.09 -4.00
C SER A 370 19.62 37.99 -3.67
N MET A 371 20.43 37.60 -2.70
CA MET A 371 21.61 38.35 -2.29
C MET A 371 22.77 37.39 -1.99
N THR A 372 23.99 37.92 -2.03
CA THR A 372 25.23 37.18 -1.77
C THR A 372 25.87 37.71 -0.49
N LEU A 373 26.01 36.86 0.52
CA LEU A 373 26.75 37.16 1.73
C LEU A 373 28.21 36.72 1.56
N THR A 374 29.14 37.49 2.12
CA THR A 374 30.55 37.10 2.25
C THR A 374 30.74 36.47 3.63
N VAL A 375 30.72 35.14 3.70
CA VAL A 375 30.81 34.39 4.95
C VAL A 375 32.28 34.14 5.31
N LEU A 376 32.70 34.57 6.48
CA LEU A 376 34.04 34.35 7.00
C LEU A 376 34.12 32.96 7.66
N VAL A 377 34.79 32.03 6.99
CA VAL A 377 34.98 30.65 7.45
C VAL A 377 36.34 30.53 8.11
N LYS A 378 36.37 30.07 9.36
CA LYS A 378 37.63 29.79 10.08
C LYS A 378 38.10 28.37 9.77
N ASN A 379 39.20 28.25 9.02
CA ASN A 379 39.90 26.98 8.79
C ASN A 379 41.25 27.02 9.54
N GLY A 380 41.25 26.55 10.79
CA GLY A 380 42.42 26.64 11.66
C GLY A 380 42.72 28.09 12.07
N LEU A 381 43.88 28.61 11.67
CA LEU A 381 44.30 30.00 11.92
C LEU A 381 43.91 30.97 10.81
N GLU A 382 43.52 30.48 9.63
CA GLU A 382 43.16 31.32 8.49
C GLU A 382 41.65 31.55 8.41
N VAL A 383 41.26 32.78 8.06
CA VAL A 383 39.89 33.17 7.80
C VAL A 383 39.75 33.38 6.30
N GLN A 384 38.99 32.50 5.63
CA GLN A 384 38.73 32.63 4.20
C GLN A 384 37.30 33.13 3.96
N PRO A 385 37.11 34.18 3.15
CA PRO A 385 35.79 34.63 2.73
C PRO A 385 35.20 33.68 1.69
N SER A 386 33.97 33.24 1.91
CA SER A 386 33.21 32.36 1.01
C SER A 386 31.90 33.05 0.59
N PRO A 387 31.63 33.23 -0.71
CA PRO A 387 30.37 33.81 -1.18
C PRO A 387 29.22 32.79 -1.03
N VAL A 388 28.15 33.20 -0.37
CA VAL A 388 26.96 32.36 -0.11
C VAL A 388 25.71 33.07 -0.60
N ARG A 389 24.93 32.42 -1.46
CA ARG A 389 23.67 32.98 -1.98
C ARG A 389 22.52 32.67 -1.04
N VAL A 390 21.77 33.69 -0.62
CA VAL A 390 20.60 33.59 0.26
C VAL A 390 19.48 34.49 -0.25
N LEU A 391 18.30 34.40 0.36
CA LEU A 391 17.20 35.34 0.14
C LEU A 391 17.11 36.30 1.32
N ASP A 392 16.71 37.54 1.08
CA ASP A 392 16.43 38.52 2.14
C ASP A 392 15.31 38.05 3.09
N THR A 393 14.39 37.22 2.58
CA THR A 393 13.32 36.55 3.33
C THR A 393 13.76 35.29 4.05
N ASP A 394 15.02 34.86 3.99
CA ASP A 394 15.49 33.74 4.78
C ASP A 394 15.60 34.11 6.27
N THR A 395 15.26 33.15 7.13
CA THR A 395 15.46 33.25 8.58
C THR A 395 16.96 33.31 8.92
N ILE A 396 17.28 33.72 10.14
CA ILE A 396 18.67 33.79 10.60
C ILE A 396 19.28 32.40 10.83
N THR A 397 18.45 31.37 11.03
CA THR A 397 18.88 29.97 11.05
C THR A 397 19.85 29.66 9.90
N GLN A 398 21.01 29.12 10.23
CA GLN A 398 22.18 29.11 9.33
C GLN A 398 22.23 27.92 8.38
N ASP A 399 21.20 27.07 8.30
CA ASP A 399 21.25 25.82 7.54
C ASP A 399 21.67 26.04 6.08
N LYS A 400 21.08 27.04 5.40
CA LYS A 400 21.45 27.41 4.03
C LYS A 400 22.89 27.90 3.88
N ILE A 401 23.42 28.58 4.91
CA ILE A 401 24.81 29.05 4.94
C ILE A 401 25.74 27.86 5.13
N LEU A 402 25.46 26.99 6.10
CA LEU A 402 26.22 25.79 6.39
C LEU A 402 26.24 24.83 5.19
N ASP A 403 25.12 24.69 4.47
CA ASP A 403 25.04 23.88 3.25
C ASP A 403 25.99 24.35 2.15
N GLN A 404 26.20 25.65 2.00
CA GLN A 404 27.07 26.21 0.96
C GLN A 404 28.53 26.32 1.40
N VAL A 405 28.78 26.65 2.68
CA VAL A 405 30.13 26.68 3.26
C VAL A 405 30.72 25.27 3.32
N TYR A 406 29.92 24.27 3.71
CA TYR A 406 30.33 22.87 3.85
C TYR A 406 29.81 21.99 2.70
N ARG A 407 29.74 22.56 1.49
CA ARG A 407 29.12 21.97 0.28
C ARG A 407 29.67 20.60 -0.15
N GLY A 408 30.84 20.20 0.35
CA GLY A 408 31.45 18.87 0.15
C GLY A 408 31.46 17.95 1.38
N ALA A 409 31.06 18.42 2.56
CA ALA A 409 31.07 17.60 3.77
C ALA A 409 29.72 16.87 3.97
N PRO A 410 29.71 15.61 4.42
CA PRO A 410 28.52 14.90 4.89
C PRO A 410 27.80 15.70 5.98
N PHE A 411 26.47 15.62 6.06
CA PHE A 411 25.69 16.42 7.00
C PHE A 411 26.11 16.21 8.46
N SER A 412 26.38 14.97 8.87
CA SER A 412 26.77 14.64 10.25
C SER A 412 28.12 15.21 10.69
N GLN A 413 28.97 15.63 9.75
CA GLN A 413 30.28 16.21 10.03
C GLN A 413 30.24 17.74 10.14
N ARG A 414 29.10 18.36 9.86
CA ARG A 414 28.94 19.82 9.89
C ARG A 414 28.63 20.28 11.31
N PRO A 415 29.01 21.52 11.68
CA PRO A 415 28.51 22.14 12.90
C PRO A 415 26.98 22.19 12.90
N SER A 416 26.36 21.97 14.05
CA SER A 416 24.92 22.19 14.20
C SER A 416 24.62 23.69 14.15
N ALA A 417 23.61 24.10 13.40
CA ALA A 417 23.14 25.49 13.39
C ALA A 417 22.76 26.02 14.78
N HIS A 418 22.44 25.14 15.73
CA HIS A 418 22.08 25.52 17.10
C HIS A 418 23.31 25.83 17.97
N SER A 419 24.50 25.42 17.52
CA SER A 419 25.78 25.64 18.22
C SER A 419 26.47 26.93 17.80
N LEU A 420 25.90 27.65 16.83
CA LEU A 420 26.51 28.79 16.16
C LEU A 420 25.55 29.99 16.16
N ASP A 421 26.10 31.19 16.24
CA ASP A 421 25.39 32.45 16.02
C ASP A 421 25.93 33.15 14.76
N LEU A 422 25.05 33.90 14.08
CA LEU A 422 25.40 34.61 12.85
C LEU A 422 25.76 36.05 13.21
N GLU A 423 27.02 36.42 13.03
CA GLU A 423 27.51 37.77 13.32
C GLU A 423 27.63 38.57 12.02
N TRP A 424 26.86 39.65 11.87
CA TRP A 424 27.03 40.61 10.79
C TRP A 424 28.12 41.63 11.14
N ARG A 425 29.14 41.76 10.28
CA ARG A 425 30.26 42.67 10.45
C ARG A 425 30.11 43.87 9.53
N SER A 426 29.44 44.91 10.03
CA SER A 426 29.14 46.13 9.27
C SER A 426 30.27 47.15 9.35
N GLY A 427 31.51 46.73 9.05
CA GLY A 427 32.70 47.59 9.01
C GLY A 427 32.77 48.65 10.11
N GLN A 428 32.49 49.91 9.75
CA GLN A 428 32.54 51.08 10.64
C GLN A 428 31.51 51.07 11.79
N ALA A 429 30.43 50.30 11.67
CA ALA A 429 29.34 50.22 12.66
C ALA A 429 29.52 49.09 13.69
N GLY A 430 30.64 48.36 13.64
CA GLY A 430 30.92 47.25 14.56
C GLY A 430 30.31 45.91 14.13
N HIS A 431 30.16 45.01 15.09
CA HIS A 431 29.63 43.66 14.89
C HIS A 431 28.26 43.52 15.55
N LEU A 432 27.32 42.86 14.87
CA LEU A 432 25.97 42.59 15.38
C LEU A 432 25.65 41.11 15.26
N THR A 433 25.39 40.44 16.38
CA THR A 433 24.88 39.07 16.39
C THR A 433 23.39 39.06 16.06
N LEU A 434 23.02 38.34 15.01
CA LEU A 434 21.64 38.17 14.55
C LEU A 434 21.03 36.94 15.20
N SER A 435 19.72 36.97 15.47
CA SER A 435 18.97 35.84 16.03
C SER A 435 17.59 35.74 15.37
N ASP A 436 17.06 34.52 15.25
CA ASP A 436 15.69 34.27 14.79
C ASP A 436 14.64 34.89 15.73
N ASP A 437 15.00 35.02 17.00
CA ASP A 437 14.21 35.67 18.03
C ASP A 437 15.11 36.56 18.90
N ASP A 438 14.82 37.85 18.93
CA ASP A 438 15.42 38.82 19.83
C ASP A 438 14.41 39.90 20.24
N VAL A 439 14.86 40.88 21.03
CA VAL A 439 14.03 41.99 21.51
C VAL A 439 13.49 42.89 20.39
N THR A 440 14.01 42.76 19.16
CA THR A 440 13.56 43.54 18.00
C THR A 440 12.46 42.84 17.21
N ALA A 441 12.14 41.58 17.53
CA ALA A 441 11.14 40.78 16.82
C ALA A 441 9.76 41.46 16.78
N VAL A 442 9.13 41.43 15.61
CA VAL A 442 7.84 42.10 15.37
C VAL A 442 6.70 41.27 15.98
N VAL A 443 6.03 41.82 16.99
CA VAL A 443 4.84 41.23 17.62
C VAL A 443 3.57 41.95 17.17
N GLN A 444 2.58 41.20 16.71
CA GLN A 444 1.28 41.67 16.25
C GLN A 444 0.16 40.86 16.92
N GLY A 445 -0.39 41.38 18.02
CA GLY A 445 -1.37 40.65 18.82
C GLY A 445 -0.77 39.36 19.37
N ARG A 446 -1.39 38.20 19.08
CA ARG A 446 -0.89 36.87 19.48
C ARG A 446 0.23 36.33 18.60
N TRP A 447 0.63 37.07 17.55
CA TRP A 447 1.57 36.58 16.55
C TRP A 447 2.93 37.25 16.69
N LYS A 448 4.01 36.45 16.74
CA LYS A 448 5.39 36.92 16.73
C LYS A 448 6.09 36.47 15.46
N ARG A 449 6.65 37.42 14.70
CA ARG A 449 7.35 37.12 13.43
C ARG A 449 8.76 36.64 13.72
N VAL A 450 9.19 35.57 13.06
CA VAL A 450 10.60 35.12 13.04
C VAL A 450 11.45 36.15 12.28
N ASN A 451 12.59 36.54 12.85
CA ASN A 451 13.48 37.52 12.24
C ASN A 451 14.15 36.96 10.97
N THR A 452 14.36 37.83 9.99
CA THR A 452 14.97 37.51 8.69
C THR A 452 16.13 38.45 8.39
N LEU A 453 16.90 38.18 7.33
CA LEU A 453 17.93 39.11 6.86
C LEU A 453 17.34 40.49 6.49
N GLN A 454 16.14 40.50 5.90
CA GLN A 454 15.39 41.71 5.59
C GLN A 454 14.97 42.49 6.84
N HIS A 455 14.61 41.81 7.94
CA HIS A 455 14.29 42.46 9.22
C HIS A 455 15.43 43.33 9.72
N TYR A 456 16.65 42.80 9.67
CA TYR A 456 17.87 43.53 10.03
C TYR A 456 18.41 44.45 8.93
N LYS A 457 17.77 44.47 7.75
CA LYS A 457 18.19 45.24 6.57
C LYS A 457 19.64 44.95 6.16
N VAL A 458 20.04 43.68 6.23
CA VAL A 458 21.37 43.24 5.79
C VAL A 458 21.49 43.53 4.29
N PRO A 459 22.51 44.26 3.82
CA PRO A 459 22.66 44.58 2.40
C PRO A 459 23.28 43.42 1.60
N ASP A 460 23.08 43.43 0.29
CA ASP A 460 23.80 42.54 -0.62
C ASP A 460 25.32 42.77 -0.53
N GLY A 461 26.10 41.69 -0.56
CA GLY A 461 27.56 41.72 -0.35
C GLY A 461 28.00 41.81 1.11
N ALA A 462 27.08 41.84 2.09
CA ALA A 462 27.41 41.97 3.51
C ALA A 462 28.38 40.86 3.99
N THR A 463 29.35 41.25 4.82
CA THR A 463 30.27 40.31 5.47
C THR A 463 29.67 39.77 6.76
N VAL A 464 29.57 38.46 6.87
CA VAL A 464 29.05 37.76 8.05
C VAL A 464 30.05 36.72 8.55
N ALA A 465 29.98 36.33 9.81
CA ALA A 465 30.79 35.27 10.39
C ALA A 465 29.92 34.31 11.20
N LEU A 466 30.28 33.02 11.18
CA LEU A 466 29.70 32.03 12.07
C LEU A 466 30.56 31.97 13.34
N ILE A 467 29.96 32.25 14.49
CA ILE A 467 30.65 32.26 15.79
C ILE A 467 30.06 31.19 16.73
N PRO A 468 30.86 30.46 17.52
CA PRO A 468 30.34 29.54 18.51
C PRO A 468 29.47 30.26 19.54
N ARG A 469 28.29 29.72 19.82
CA ARG A 469 27.38 30.27 20.83
C ARG A 469 27.99 30.10 22.22
N SER A 470 28.21 31.20 22.95
CA SER A 470 28.65 31.12 24.35
C SER A 470 27.46 30.77 25.25
N VAL A 471 27.48 29.59 25.86
CA VAL A 471 26.46 29.19 26.84
C VAL A 471 26.60 30.09 28.09
N SER A 472 25.76 31.11 28.19
CA SER A 472 25.63 31.88 29.43
C SER A 472 24.82 31.05 30.44
N PRO A 473 25.25 30.89 31.71
CA PRO A 473 24.55 30.03 32.69
C PRO A 473 23.19 30.57 33.18
N ALA A 474 22.68 31.67 32.63
CA ALA A 474 21.47 32.34 33.09
C ALA A 474 20.63 32.79 31.89
N GLY A 475 19.67 31.96 31.51
CA GLY A 475 18.71 32.29 30.47
C GLY A 475 17.96 31.04 30.03
N VAL A 476 16.86 30.73 30.73
CA VAL A 476 15.93 29.66 30.39
C VAL A 476 15.40 29.91 28.97
N HIS A 477 16.06 29.31 27.97
CA HIS A 477 15.49 29.13 26.64
C HIS A 477 14.70 27.84 26.69
N GLN A 478 13.37 27.98 26.75
CA GLN A 478 12.48 26.87 26.50
C GLN A 478 12.80 26.27 25.12
N VAL A 479 13.07 24.98 25.15
CA VAL A 479 13.50 24.17 24.02
C VAL A 479 12.37 24.10 22.99
N PHE A 480 12.62 24.56 21.76
CA PHE A 480 11.76 24.28 20.61
C PHE A 480 12.05 22.86 20.11
N GLN A 481 11.25 21.89 20.53
CA GLN A 481 11.09 20.62 19.81
C GLN A 481 9.96 20.79 18.80
N THR A 482 10.30 20.68 17.52
CA THR A 482 9.34 20.43 16.45
C THR A 482 8.60 19.13 16.75
N GLY A 483 7.26 19.20 16.77
CA GLY A 483 6.39 18.18 17.34
C GLY A 483 6.50 16.79 16.71
N GLU A 484 7.20 15.88 17.38
CA GLU A 484 6.78 14.48 17.42
C GLU A 484 5.54 14.37 18.32
N LYS A 485 4.37 14.17 17.71
CA LYS A 485 3.12 13.90 18.43
C LYS A 485 3.22 12.57 19.17
N THR A 486 3.63 12.61 20.43
CA THR A 486 3.17 11.64 21.43
C THR A 486 1.85 12.16 22.01
N PRO A 487 0.76 11.38 21.99
CA PRO A 487 -0.45 11.78 22.67
C PRO A 487 -0.24 11.48 24.15
N MET A 488 -0.38 12.47 25.02
CA MET A 488 -1.04 12.31 26.32
C MET A 488 -1.03 13.63 27.12
N LEU A 489 -2.20 13.88 27.72
CA LEU A 489 -2.54 14.89 28.73
C LEU A 489 -2.89 16.28 28.20
N GLU A 490 -4.20 16.43 27.91
CA GLU A 490 -4.90 17.72 27.94
C GLU A 490 -4.81 18.29 29.37
N GLY A 491 -4.12 19.42 29.50
CA GLY A 491 -3.99 20.16 30.75
C GLY A 491 -3.45 21.56 30.45
N GLU A 492 -4.37 22.53 30.53
CA GLU A 492 -4.15 23.99 30.63
C GLU A 492 -3.50 24.69 29.41
N GLU A 493 -4.35 25.36 28.62
CA GLU A 493 -3.97 26.29 27.55
C GLU A 493 -3.24 27.51 28.15
N ASP A 494 -1.91 27.47 28.16
CA ASP A 494 -1.09 28.66 28.34
C ASP A 494 -1.25 29.53 27.07
N GLU A 495 -1.74 30.78 27.20
CA GLU A 495 -1.90 31.73 26.08
C GLU A 495 -0.53 32.21 25.55
N GLY A 496 0.25 31.31 24.94
CA GLY A 496 1.53 31.61 24.33
C GLY A 496 1.42 32.38 23.00
N LEU A 497 2.45 33.19 22.71
CA LEU A 497 2.63 33.82 21.40
C LEU A 497 2.82 32.76 20.30
N ARG A 498 2.04 32.84 19.22
CA ARG A 498 2.15 31.99 18.04
C ARG A 498 3.21 32.55 17.08
N LEU A 499 4.18 31.73 16.69
CA LEU A 499 5.21 32.12 15.73
C LEU A 499 4.68 32.09 14.29
N TRP A 500 5.16 33.00 13.44
CA TRP A 500 4.95 32.97 12.00
C TRP A 500 6.18 33.50 11.25
N HIS A 501 6.41 33.06 10.02
CA HIS A 501 7.54 33.51 9.21
C HIS A 501 7.08 34.38 8.03
N LEU A 502 6.57 33.73 6.98
CA LEU A 502 6.05 34.38 5.78
C LEU A 502 4.53 34.48 5.85
N VAL A 503 3.88 33.41 6.35
CA VAL A 503 2.42 33.28 6.41
C VAL A 503 2.00 32.99 7.85
N LYS A 504 0.93 33.66 8.30
CA LYS A 504 0.27 33.28 9.56
C LYS A 504 -0.60 32.06 9.30
N SER A 505 -0.46 31.02 10.14
CA SER A 505 -1.40 29.90 10.08
C SER A 505 -2.81 30.45 10.31
N SER A 506 -3.74 30.23 9.38
CA SER A 506 -5.13 30.65 9.55
C SER A 506 -5.68 30.02 10.84
N GLU A 507 -6.21 30.82 11.76
CA GLU A 507 -6.85 30.33 12.98
C GLU A 507 -8.00 29.35 12.68
N ASP A 508 -8.29 28.51 13.68
CA ASP A 508 -9.12 27.31 13.75
C ASP A 508 -10.35 27.18 12.84
N PRO A 509 -10.75 25.93 12.50
CA PRO A 509 -12.10 25.66 12.02
C PRO A 509 -13.08 26.09 13.11
N GLU A 510 -13.74 27.24 12.92
CA GLU A 510 -14.92 27.60 13.71
C GLU A 510 -15.86 26.39 13.72
N ILE A 511 -16.04 25.77 14.89
CA ILE A 511 -17.05 24.73 15.09
C ILE A 511 -18.42 25.42 15.01
N PRO A 512 -19.24 25.18 13.98
CA PRO A 512 -20.63 25.56 14.03
C PRO A 512 -21.35 24.45 14.79
N LYS A 513 -21.82 24.80 15.98
CA LYS A 513 -22.68 24.03 16.88
C LYS A 513 -23.64 23.09 16.14
N HIS A 514 -23.65 21.83 16.56
CA HIS A 514 -24.69 20.81 16.37
C HIS A 514 -25.82 21.13 15.37
N ARG A 515 -25.70 20.61 14.15
CA ARG A 515 -26.84 20.05 13.41
C ARG A 515 -26.39 18.82 12.63
N LYS A 516 -26.88 17.65 13.05
CA LYS A 516 -26.73 16.37 12.34
C LYS A 516 -27.39 16.48 10.96
N SER A 517 -26.61 16.64 9.88
CA SER A 517 -26.95 16.11 8.56
C SER A 517 -25.82 16.25 7.54
N SER A 518 -25.43 15.10 6.98
CA SER A 518 -24.64 14.89 5.75
C SER A 518 -23.13 15.20 5.78
N MET A 519 -22.38 14.11 5.96
CA MET A 519 -20.98 13.93 5.58
C MET A 519 -20.85 14.00 4.04
N ARG A 520 -21.04 15.16 3.43
CA ARG A 520 -20.92 15.36 1.96
C ARG A 520 -20.44 16.73 1.51
N GLU A 521 -19.76 17.45 2.40
CA GLU A 521 -19.11 18.72 2.07
C GLU A 521 -17.65 18.71 2.53
N ARG A 522 -16.93 17.66 2.12
CA ARG A 522 -15.46 17.71 2.12
C ARG A 522 -15.07 18.64 0.97
N GLU A 523 -14.54 19.81 1.34
CA GLU A 523 -13.79 20.75 0.50
C GLU A 523 -13.90 20.46 -1.00
N ARG A 524 -14.88 21.08 -1.68
CA ARG A 524 -14.81 21.22 -3.13
C ARG A 524 -13.49 21.93 -3.42
N ALA A 525 -12.56 21.25 -4.09
CA ALA A 525 -11.29 21.80 -4.51
C ALA A 525 -11.56 23.13 -5.22
N LYS A 526 -11.24 24.26 -4.57
CA LYS A 526 -11.22 25.56 -5.24
C LYS A 526 -10.24 25.37 -6.40
N ALA A 527 -10.71 25.58 -7.63
CA ALA A 527 -9.86 25.47 -8.81
C ALA A 527 -8.58 26.27 -8.55
N ILE A 528 -7.44 25.58 -8.53
CA ILE A 528 -6.16 26.21 -8.21
C ILE A 528 -5.88 27.24 -9.28
N PRO A 529 -5.68 28.52 -8.91
CA PRO A 529 -5.30 29.55 -9.87
C PRO A 529 -4.15 29.08 -10.77
N GLU A 530 -4.27 29.37 -12.07
CA GLU A 530 -3.34 28.89 -13.11
C GLU A 530 -1.87 29.23 -12.78
N ILE A 531 -1.63 30.38 -12.14
CA ILE A 531 -0.31 30.82 -11.67
C ILE A 531 0.37 29.85 -10.69
N TYR A 532 -0.40 29.11 -9.89
CA TYR A 532 0.14 28.11 -8.97
C TYR A 532 0.46 26.81 -9.70
N LEU A 533 -0.39 26.43 -10.66
CA LEU A 533 -0.15 25.25 -11.49
C LEU A 533 1.11 25.44 -12.35
N THR A 534 1.35 26.63 -12.89
CA THR A 534 2.59 26.91 -13.64
C THR A 534 3.84 26.82 -12.76
N ARG A 535 3.80 27.23 -11.49
CA ARG A 535 4.91 27.04 -10.53
C ARG A 535 5.21 25.55 -10.31
N LEU A 536 4.18 24.73 -10.09
CA LEU A 536 4.32 23.28 -9.92
C LEU A 536 4.86 22.60 -11.19
N LEU A 537 4.38 23.01 -12.37
CA LEU A 537 4.87 22.52 -13.66
C LEU A 537 6.31 22.94 -13.95
N SER A 538 6.72 24.15 -13.53
CA SER A 538 8.12 24.59 -13.61
C SER A 538 9.02 23.67 -12.80
N MET A 539 8.67 23.42 -11.53
CA MET A 539 9.40 22.51 -10.66
C MET A 539 9.46 21.10 -11.23
N LYS A 540 8.33 20.58 -11.74
CA LYS A 540 8.26 19.26 -12.39
C LYS A 540 9.21 19.19 -13.59
N GLY A 541 9.12 20.15 -14.51
CA GLY A 541 9.93 20.18 -15.72
C GLY A 541 11.43 20.22 -15.43
N THR A 542 11.84 21.01 -14.43
CA THR A 542 13.25 21.09 -14.03
C THR A 542 13.77 19.82 -13.36
N LEU A 543 12.94 19.10 -12.61
CA LEU A 543 13.35 17.85 -11.93
C LEU A 543 13.18 16.59 -12.80
N GLN A 544 12.48 16.67 -13.93
CA GLN A 544 12.03 15.50 -14.71
C GLN A 544 13.16 14.53 -15.06
N LYS A 545 14.33 15.02 -15.50
CA LYS A 545 15.47 14.17 -15.83
C LYS A 545 15.96 13.36 -14.62
N PHE A 546 16.07 13.98 -13.45
CA PHE A 546 16.55 13.31 -12.24
C PHE A 546 15.56 12.25 -11.74
N VAL A 547 14.25 12.51 -11.88
CA VAL A 547 13.21 11.51 -11.59
C VAL A 547 13.31 10.33 -12.55
N ASP A 548 13.47 10.61 -13.86
CA ASP A 548 13.66 9.58 -14.89
C ASP A 548 14.92 8.74 -14.61
N ASP A 549 16.04 9.38 -14.30
CA ASP A 549 17.32 8.72 -14.03
C ASP A 549 17.21 7.76 -12.83
N VAL A 550 16.54 8.18 -11.75
CA VAL A 550 16.31 7.32 -10.56
C VAL A 550 15.38 6.15 -10.89
N PHE A 551 14.26 6.40 -11.58
CA PHE A 551 13.31 5.34 -11.93
C PHE A 551 13.96 4.31 -12.87
N VAL A 552 14.74 4.79 -13.85
CA VAL A 552 15.49 3.92 -14.77
C VAL A 552 16.62 3.19 -14.05
N ALA A 553 17.28 3.77 -13.04
CA ALA A 553 18.29 3.08 -12.25
C ALA A 553 17.68 1.93 -11.44
N ILE A 554 16.53 2.18 -10.79
CA ILE A 554 15.82 1.18 -9.96
C ILE A 554 15.20 0.07 -10.81
N LEU A 555 14.58 0.43 -11.95
CA LEU A 555 13.83 -0.49 -12.82
C LEU A 555 14.63 -0.85 -14.08
N SER A 556 15.96 -0.71 -14.05
CA SER A 556 16.80 -0.91 -15.23
C SER A 556 16.80 -2.36 -15.69
N THR A 557 16.68 -2.55 -17.00
CA THR A 557 16.85 -3.85 -17.66
C THR A 557 18.25 -4.05 -18.24
N LYS A 558 19.11 -3.01 -18.15
CA LYS A 558 20.49 -3.04 -18.68
C LYS A 558 21.45 -3.86 -17.81
N ARG A 559 21.05 -4.19 -16.59
CA ARG A 559 21.82 -4.98 -15.62
C ARG A 559 20.92 -6.11 -15.12
N PRO A 560 21.50 -7.25 -14.74
CA PRO A 560 20.71 -8.31 -14.11
C PRO A 560 20.04 -7.76 -12.84
N PRO A 561 18.76 -8.09 -12.60
CA PRO A 561 18.08 -7.67 -11.39
C PRO A 561 18.75 -8.30 -10.15
N PRO A 562 18.71 -7.64 -8.98
CA PRO A 562 19.31 -8.21 -7.77
C PRO A 562 18.74 -9.59 -7.45
N ILE A 563 19.62 -10.55 -7.13
CA ILE A 563 19.26 -11.97 -6.88
C ILE A 563 18.14 -12.09 -5.84
N ALA A 564 18.16 -11.24 -4.80
CA ALA A 564 17.14 -11.24 -3.75
C ALA A 564 15.74 -10.85 -4.24
N VAL A 565 15.62 -9.88 -5.17
CA VAL A 565 14.33 -9.50 -5.75
C VAL A 565 13.75 -10.65 -6.54
N ARG A 566 14.61 -11.29 -7.35
CA ARG A 566 14.23 -12.47 -8.11
C ARG A 566 13.81 -13.63 -7.21
N PHE A 567 14.63 -13.99 -6.21
CA PHE A 567 14.32 -15.04 -5.24
C PHE A 567 12.98 -14.81 -4.54
N PHE A 568 12.69 -13.57 -4.16
CA PHE A 568 11.42 -13.23 -3.53
C PHE A 568 10.24 -13.29 -4.51
N PHE A 569 10.44 -12.88 -5.76
CA PHE A 569 9.41 -12.96 -6.80
C PHE A 569 9.08 -14.40 -7.15
N ASP A 570 10.09 -15.27 -7.31
CA ASP A 570 9.93 -16.70 -7.53
C ASP A 570 9.16 -17.34 -6.35
N PHE A 571 9.50 -16.98 -5.11
CA PHE A 571 8.74 -17.42 -3.93
C PHE A 571 7.27 -16.99 -3.96
N LEU A 572 6.95 -15.75 -4.37
CA LEU A 572 5.57 -15.28 -4.46
C LEU A 572 4.79 -16.01 -5.57
N ASP A 573 5.44 -16.31 -6.69
CA ASP A 573 4.85 -17.10 -7.78
C ASP A 573 4.54 -18.53 -7.32
N ASP A 574 5.49 -19.21 -6.65
CA ASP A 574 5.30 -20.54 -6.06
C ASP A 574 4.12 -20.55 -5.07
N MET A 575 3.97 -19.49 -4.27
CA MET A 575 2.86 -19.36 -3.32
C MET A 575 1.53 -19.14 -4.02
N ALA A 576 1.50 -18.35 -5.09
CA ALA A 576 0.30 -18.15 -5.89
C ALA A 576 -0.14 -19.48 -6.54
N GLU A 577 0.78 -20.23 -7.13
CA GLU A 577 0.50 -21.53 -7.74
C GLU A 577 0.01 -22.54 -6.70
N LYS A 578 0.73 -22.68 -5.57
CA LYS A 578 0.39 -23.62 -4.49
C LYS A 578 -1.02 -23.38 -3.90
N HIS A 579 -1.46 -22.13 -3.86
CA HIS A 579 -2.77 -21.76 -3.32
C HIS A 579 -3.86 -21.54 -4.39
N GLY A 580 -3.58 -21.85 -5.67
CA GLY A 580 -4.55 -21.76 -6.76
C GLY A 580 -5.00 -20.32 -7.06
N ILE A 581 -4.10 -19.35 -6.99
CA ILE A 581 -4.37 -17.95 -7.26
C ILE A 581 -4.09 -17.66 -8.73
N ASP A 582 -5.14 -17.76 -9.56
CA ASP A 582 -5.04 -17.56 -11.02
C ASP A 582 -5.11 -16.08 -11.45
N ASP A 583 -5.41 -15.15 -10.52
CA ASP A 583 -5.53 -13.73 -10.83
C ASP A 583 -4.15 -13.03 -10.89
N PRO A 584 -3.66 -12.65 -12.09
CA PRO A 584 -2.33 -12.03 -12.23
C PRO A 584 -2.25 -10.66 -11.55
N GLU A 585 -3.37 -9.96 -11.37
CA GLU A 585 -3.39 -8.69 -10.64
C GLU A 585 -3.02 -8.89 -9.17
N THR A 586 -3.48 -9.99 -8.55
CA THR A 586 -3.18 -10.29 -7.15
C THR A 586 -1.67 -10.52 -6.95
N VAL A 587 -1.05 -11.32 -7.80
CA VAL A 587 0.39 -11.60 -7.75
C VAL A 587 1.21 -10.33 -8.01
N HIS A 588 0.78 -9.49 -8.95
CA HIS A 588 1.40 -8.20 -9.22
C HIS A 588 1.36 -7.26 -8.00
N ILE A 589 0.23 -7.22 -7.28
CA ILE A 589 0.11 -6.43 -6.04
C ILE A 589 1.13 -6.91 -5.00
N TRP A 590 1.31 -8.22 -4.83
CA TRP A 590 2.29 -8.77 -3.88
C TRP A 590 3.74 -8.39 -4.23
N LYS A 591 4.06 -8.36 -5.53
CA LYS A 591 5.38 -8.00 -6.06
C LYS A 591 5.69 -6.50 -6.00
N THR A 592 4.70 -5.65 -5.74
CA THR A 592 4.90 -4.19 -5.71
C THR A 592 5.95 -3.80 -4.67
N ASN A 593 7.12 -3.36 -5.13
CA ASN A 593 8.32 -3.18 -4.31
C ASN A 593 8.21 -2.00 -3.32
N ARG A 594 7.73 -2.29 -2.10
CA ARG A 594 7.61 -1.31 -1.00
C ARG A 594 8.95 -0.79 -0.49
N PHE A 595 10.03 -1.54 -0.69
CA PHE A 595 11.38 -1.12 -0.36
C PHE A 595 11.75 0.18 -1.09
N TRP A 596 11.59 0.23 -2.41
CA TRP A 596 11.96 1.40 -3.23
C TRP A 596 11.17 2.65 -2.87
N VAL A 597 9.88 2.51 -2.59
CA VAL A 597 9.04 3.61 -2.11
C VAL A 597 9.61 4.21 -0.82
N ASN A 598 10.06 3.36 0.11
CA ASN A 598 10.62 3.81 1.38
C ASN A 598 11.96 4.54 1.20
N ILE A 599 12.83 4.05 0.32
CA ILE A 599 14.12 4.69 0.01
C ILE A 599 13.93 6.02 -0.74
N LEU A 600 13.02 6.08 -1.70
CA LEU A 600 12.69 7.31 -2.42
C LEU A 600 12.14 8.39 -1.49
N LYS A 601 11.28 8.01 -0.55
CA LYS A 601 10.70 8.95 0.42
C LYS A 601 11.74 9.38 1.47
N ASN A 602 12.62 8.48 1.89
CA ASN A 602 13.57 8.70 2.98
C ASN A 602 15.03 8.52 2.52
N PRO A 603 15.55 9.41 1.65
CA PRO A 603 16.93 9.32 1.16
C PRO A 603 17.97 9.39 2.29
N GLN A 604 17.63 10.01 3.43
CA GLN A 604 18.45 10.04 4.64
C GLN A 604 18.70 8.66 5.27
N PHE A 605 17.98 7.61 4.85
CA PHE A 605 18.32 6.24 5.26
C PHE A 605 19.56 5.70 4.54
N VAL A 606 19.89 6.23 3.37
CA VAL A 606 21.02 5.78 2.53
C VAL A 606 22.14 6.82 2.47
N LEU A 607 21.78 8.09 2.57
CA LEU A 607 22.66 9.23 2.39
C LEU A 607 22.78 10.03 3.69
N ASP A 608 23.96 10.56 3.98
CA ASP A 608 24.16 11.46 5.10
C ASP A 608 23.75 12.90 4.78
N VAL A 609 22.43 13.09 4.70
CA VAL A 609 21.78 14.34 4.31
C VAL A 609 20.63 14.68 5.27
N GLN A 610 20.27 15.95 5.33
CA GLN A 610 19.11 16.43 6.09
C GLN A 610 17.91 16.63 5.17
N VAL A 611 16.80 15.96 5.47
CA VAL A 611 15.54 16.17 4.76
C VAL A 611 14.66 17.11 5.58
N THR A 612 14.38 18.29 5.03
CA THR A 612 13.44 19.27 5.61
C THR A 612 12.01 18.96 5.16
N ASP A 613 11.00 19.51 5.85
CA ASP A 613 9.58 19.31 5.53
C ASP A 613 9.23 19.66 4.08
N SER A 614 9.82 20.74 3.55
CA SER A 614 9.62 21.14 2.15
C SER A 614 10.20 20.14 1.15
N ILE A 615 11.32 19.50 1.48
CA ILE A 615 11.94 18.45 0.65
C ILE A 615 11.14 17.15 0.76
N ASP A 616 10.73 16.73 1.96
CA ASP A 616 9.89 15.53 2.18
C ASP A 616 8.57 15.64 1.41
N ALA A 617 7.96 16.83 1.37
CA ALA A 617 6.75 17.07 0.60
C ALA A 617 6.94 16.81 -0.91
N VAL A 618 8.10 17.17 -1.48
CA VAL A 618 8.45 16.92 -2.88
C VAL A 618 8.73 15.43 -3.13
N LEU A 619 9.55 14.81 -2.27
CA LEU A 619 9.86 13.38 -2.34
C LEU A 619 8.60 12.51 -2.22
N SER A 620 7.64 12.92 -1.39
CA SER A 620 6.35 12.24 -1.24
C SER A 620 5.54 12.21 -2.54
N VAL A 621 5.56 13.29 -3.34
CA VAL A 621 4.90 13.31 -4.65
C VAL A 621 5.61 12.36 -5.62
N ILE A 622 6.94 12.37 -5.66
CA ILE A 622 7.74 11.48 -6.52
C ILE A 622 7.53 10.01 -6.14
N ALA A 623 7.54 9.69 -4.84
CA ALA A 623 7.27 8.34 -4.34
C ALA A 623 5.84 7.89 -4.67
N GLN A 624 4.85 8.78 -4.60
CA GLN A 624 3.48 8.46 -5.04
C GLN A 624 3.41 8.22 -6.56
N THR A 625 4.13 9.00 -7.38
CA THR A 625 4.27 8.75 -8.82
C THR A 625 4.87 7.38 -9.11
N PHE A 626 5.87 6.94 -8.32
CA PHE A 626 6.43 5.60 -8.42
C PHE A 626 5.39 4.53 -8.09
N ILE A 627 4.64 4.68 -6.98
CA ILE A 627 3.55 3.78 -6.60
C ILE A 627 2.50 3.68 -7.72
N ASP A 628 2.07 4.82 -8.27
CA ASP A 628 1.07 4.88 -9.34
C ASP A 628 1.55 4.16 -10.61
N SER A 629 2.87 4.20 -10.87
CA SER A 629 3.53 3.48 -11.96
C SER A 629 3.55 1.96 -11.75
N CYS A 630 3.52 1.49 -10.51
CA CYS A 630 3.42 0.07 -10.19
C CYS A 630 1.98 -0.47 -10.20
N THR A 631 0.95 0.36 -10.38
CA THR A 631 -0.44 -0.13 -10.40
C THR A 631 -0.79 -0.79 -11.74
N THR A 632 -1.59 -1.86 -11.73
CA THR A 632 -2.15 -2.49 -12.94
C THR A 632 -3.34 -1.71 -13.50
N SER A 633 -4.14 -1.10 -12.63
CA SER A 633 -5.36 -0.37 -13.02
C SER A 633 -5.07 0.84 -13.92
N GLU A 634 -5.96 1.14 -14.87
CA GLU A 634 -5.84 2.34 -15.71
C GLU A 634 -5.73 3.62 -14.86
N HIS A 635 -4.73 4.45 -15.17
CA HIS A 635 -4.50 5.72 -14.48
C HIS A 635 -5.53 6.76 -14.94
N LYS A 636 -6.73 6.72 -14.37
CA LYS A 636 -7.80 7.68 -14.68
C LYS A 636 -7.58 8.98 -13.91
N VAL A 637 -7.43 10.07 -14.66
CA VAL A 637 -7.40 11.44 -14.15
C VAL A 637 -8.54 12.27 -14.73
N GLY A 638 -9.05 13.21 -13.93
CA GLY A 638 -10.11 14.13 -14.32
C GLY A 638 -9.90 15.47 -13.63
N ARG A 639 -10.80 16.43 -13.89
CA ARG A 639 -10.71 17.78 -13.30
C ARG A 639 -10.72 17.78 -11.76
N ASP A 640 -11.38 16.79 -11.16
CA ASP A 640 -11.46 16.63 -9.70
C ASP A 640 -10.32 15.79 -9.11
N SER A 641 -9.35 15.36 -9.92
CA SER A 641 -8.18 14.62 -9.42
C SER A 641 -7.25 15.54 -8.64
N PRO A 642 -6.60 15.05 -7.57
CA PRO A 642 -5.58 15.82 -6.85
C PRO A 642 -4.50 16.31 -7.82
N VAL A 643 -4.02 17.55 -7.65
CA VAL A 643 -3.03 18.14 -8.56
C VAL A 643 -1.75 17.32 -8.62
N ASN A 644 -1.29 16.80 -7.49
CA ASN A 644 -0.11 15.93 -7.43
C ASN A 644 -0.23 14.73 -8.38
N LYS A 645 -1.44 14.19 -8.57
CA LYS A 645 -1.72 13.10 -9.52
C LYS A 645 -1.75 13.58 -10.97
N LEU A 646 -2.20 14.81 -11.21
CA LEU A 646 -2.24 15.41 -12.55
C LEU A 646 -0.84 15.72 -13.08
N LEU A 647 0.09 16.16 -12.22
CA LEU A 647 1.44 16.58 -12.61
C LEU A 647 2.20 15.52 -13.42
N TYR A 648 2.11 14.25 -13.04
CA TYR A 648 2.82 13.15 -13.69
C TYR A 648 1.95 12.24 -14.56
N ALA A 649 0.68 12.60 -14.78
CA ALA A 649 -0.29 11.74 -15.46
C ALA A 649 0.14 11.34 -16.89
N ARG A 650 0.93 12.19 -17.57
CA ARG A 650 1.46 11.93 -18.93
C ARG A 650 2.59 10.91 -18.93
N GLU A 651 3.41 10.88 -17.88
CA GLU A 651 4.58 10.03 -17.76
C GLU A 651 4.24 8.64 -17.20
N ILE A 652 3.18 8.51 -16.39
CA ILE A 652 2.76 7.24 -15.79
C ILE A 652 2.67 6.08 -16.81
N PRO A 653 2.06 6.21 -18.00
CA PRO A 653 2.02 5.12 -18.97
C PRO A 653 3.41 4.62 -19.40
N ARG A 654 4.38 5.53 -19.54
CA ARG A 654 5.77 5.18 -19.88
C ARG A 654 6.45 4.44 -18.73
N TYR A 655 6.23 4.88 -17.49
CA TYR A 655 6.77 4.21 -16.31
C TYR A 655 6.12 2.85 -16.05
N LYS A 656 4.82 2.69 -16.32
CA LYS A 656 4.15 1.38 -16.29
C LYS A 656 4.80 0.38 -17.24
N GLN A 657 5.10 0.80 -18.48
CA GLN A 657 5.83 -0.05 -19.43
C GLN A 657 7.23 -0.43 -18.92
N LEU A 658 7.90 0.46 -18.20
CA LEU A 658 9.19 0.18 -17.58
C LEU A 658 9.06 -0.89 -16.47
N VAL A 659 8.03 -0.80 -15.62
CA VAL A 659 7.72 -1.80 -14.58
C VAL A 659 7.35 -3.14 -15.20
N GLU A 660 6.49 -3.16 -16.22
CA GLU A 660 6.08 -4.38 -16.93
C GLU A 660 7.27 -5.12 -17.54
N ARG A 661 8.20 -4.38 -18.18
CA ARG A 661 9.44 -4.95 -18.72
C ARG A 661 10.34 -5.48 -17.61
N TYR A 662 10.52 -4.72 -16.54
CA TYR A 662 11.33 -5.13 -15.40
C TYR A 662 10.83 -6.45 -14.79
N TYR A 663 9.51 -6.61 -14.63
CA TYR A 663 8.92 -7.85 -14.10
C TYR A 663 9.06 -9.03 -15.08
N SER A 664 8.88 -8.78 -16.38
CA SER A 664 9.11 -9.78 -17.43
C SER A 664 10.56 -10.27 -17.47
N ASP A 665 11.53 -9.36 -17.29
CA ASP A 665 12.96 -9.70 -17.31
C ASP A 665 13.37 -10.49 -16.06
N ILE A 666 12.81 -10.17 -14.89
CA ILE A 666 12.98 -10.98 -13.68
C ILE A 666 12.48 -12.40 -13.91
N HIS A 667 11.28 -12.55 -14.47
CA HIS A 667 10.67 -13.87 -14.70
C HIS A 667 11.44 -14.71 -15.74
N SER A 668 12.00 -14.08 -16.78
CA SER A 668 12.72 -14.78 -17.86
C SER A 668 14.20 -15.06 -17.59
N SER A 669 14.79 -14.42 -16.58
CA SER A 669 16.21 -14.61 -16.23
C SER A 669 16.46 -16.05 -15.73
N ALA A 670 17.70 -16.57 -15.77
CA ALA A 670 18.05 -17.88 -15.21
C ALA A 670 18.06 -17.91 -13.67
N SER A 671 17.54 -18.99 -13.06
CA SER A 671 17.42 -19.11 -11.59
C SER A 671 18.76 -18.86 -10.90
N GLY A 672 18.83 -17.78 -10.12
CA GLY A 672 20.05 -17.37 -9.42
C GLY A 672 20.36 -18.32 -8.28
N CYS A 673 21.64 -18.62 -8.05
CA CYS A 673 22.03 -19.52 -6.97
C CYS A 673 21.94 -18.81 -5.61
N TYR A 674 21.16 -19.35 -4.68
CA TYR A 674 21.05 -18.85 -3.31
C TYR A 674 22.42 -18.72 -2.60
N GLN A 675 23.37 -19.57 -3.00
CA GLN A 675 24.75 -19.56 -2.51
C GLN A 675 25.53 -18.30 -2.91
N GLU A 676 25.24 -17.71 -4.07
CA GLU A 676 25.85 -16.47 -4.57
C GLU A 676 25.30 -15.23 -3.83
N MET A 677 24.03 -15.28 -3.42
CA MET A 677 23.46 -14.25 -2.55
C MET A 677 24.13 -14.28 -1.16
N ASN A 678 24.34 -15.46 -0.57
CA ASN A 678 24.94 -15.57 0.76
C ASN A 678 26.43 -15.17 0.82
N SER A 679 27.20 -15.36 -0.26
CA SER A 679 28.61 -14.94 -0.28
C SER A 679 28.76 -13.43 -0.15
N THR A 680 27.98 -12.65 -0.91
CA THR A 680 27.96 -11.18 -0.83
C THR A 680 27.45 -10.65 0.52
N LEU A 681 26.56 -11.41 1.17
CA LEU A 681 26.00 -11.06 2.47
C LEU A 681 26.93 -11.35 3.64
N THR A 682 27.84 -12.32 3.51
CA THR A 682 28.82 -12.69 4.56
C THR A 682 29.82 -11.55 4.81
N GLU A 683 30.09 -10.73 3.78
CA GLU A 683 30.93 -9.53 3.87
C GLU A 683 30.32 -8.40 4.72
N LEU A 684 29.02 -8.46 5.02
CA LEU A 684 28.26 -7.45 5.79
C LEU A 684 28.03 -7.84 7.27
N SER A 685 28.86 -8.75 7.80
CA SER A 685 28.79 -9.21 9.20
C SER A 685 29.28 -8.15 10.20
N GLY A 686 28.92 -8.29 11.48
CA GLY A 686 29.47 -7.46 12.57
C GLY A 686 28.52 -6.48 13.26
N MET A 687 27.24 -6.82 13.42
CA MET A 687 26.33 -6.06 14.29
C MET A 687 26.45 -6.53 15.76
N ASN A 688 26.30 -5.62 16.73
CA ASN A 688 26.34 -5.98 18.15
C ASN A 688 25.04 -6.71 18.55
N THR A 689 25.13 -8.03 18.61
CA THR A 689 23.98 -8.93 18.87
C THR A 689 23.54 -8.95 20.35
N LEU A 690 24.42 -8.65 21.30
CA LEU A 690 24.12 -8.79 22.74
C LEU A 690 23.04 -7.81 23.22
N VAL A 691 23.10 -6.54 22.78
CA VAL A 691 22.08 -5.55 23.12
C VAL A 691 20.72 -5.94 22.53
N ALA A 692 20.72 -6.46 21.30
CA ALA A 692 19.48 -6.93 20.66
C ALA A 692 18.87 -8.13 21.41
N LEU A 693 19.70 -9.10 21.81
CA LEU A 693 19.28 -10.26 22.61
C LEU A 693 18.70 -9.83 23.97
N HIS A 694 19.31 -8.84 24.62
CA HIS A 694 18.82 -8.33 25.89
C HIS A 694 17.46 -7.64 25.76
N GLU A 695 17.26 -6.81 24.73
CA GLU A 695 15.94 -6.20 24.47
C GLU A 695 14.89 -7.25 24.09
N LEU A 696 15.25 -8.29 23.31
CA LEU A 696 14.36 -9.42 23.02
C LEU A 696 13.96 -10.17 24.29
N TYR A 697 14.90 -10.38 25.22
CA TYR A 697 14.63 -11.02 26.50
C TYR A 697 13.54 -10.27 27.30
N LYS A 698 13.50 -8.93 27.26
CA LYS A 698 12.44 -8.17 27.94
C LYS A 698 11.05 -8.51 27.42
N TYR A 699 10.90 -8.76 26.10
CA TYR A 699 9.63 -9.22 25.53
C TYR A 699 9.30 -10.65 25.94
N ILE A 700 10.30 -11.54 25.97
CA ILE A 700 10.13 -12.92 26.46
C ILE A 700 9.63 -12.91 27.90
N ASN A 701 10.29 -12.15 28.78
CA ASN A 701 9.92 -12.06 30.18
C ASN A 701 8.51 -11.48 30.38
N LYS A 702 8.14 -10.46 29.62
CA LYS A 702 6.82 -9.82 29.68
C LYS A 702 5.67 -10.78 29.37
N TYR A 703 5.89 -11.78 28.52
CA TYR A 703 4.85 -12.71 28.06
C TYR A 703 5.16 -14.19 28.39
N TYR A 704 5.98 -14.42 29.43
CA TYR A 704 6.49 -15.74 29.80
C TYR A 704 5.39 -16.77 30.14
N ASP A 705 4.33 -16.35 30.83
CA ASP A 705 3.29 -17.25 31.37
C ASP A 705 2.31 -17.81 30.32
N GLN A 706 2.50 -17.52 29.03
CA GLN A 706 1.54 -17.88 27.98
C GLN A 706 1.95 -19.10 27.13
N GLU A 707 3.02 -19.83 27.50
CA GLU A 707 3.42 -21.05 26.79
C GLU A 707 2.65 -22.30 27.27
N ASP A 708 1.79 -22.83 26.40
CA ASP A 708 1.00 -24.05 26.63
C ASP A 708 1.87 -25.33 26.66
N ALA A 709 1.65 -26.26 27.60
CA ALA A 709 2.50 -27.43 27.86
C ALA A 709 2.28 -28.63 26.89
N SER A 710 3.35 -29.12 26.24
CA SER A 710 3.43 -30.44 25.58
C SER A 710 4.89 -30.92 25.47
N GLY A 711 5.15 -32.22 25.29
CA GLY A 711 6.44 -32.87 25.64
C GLY A 711 7.75 -32.28 25.09
N GLN A 712 7.85 -31.93 23.80
CA GLN A 712 9.05 -31.23 23.24
C GLN A 712 9.18 -29.79 23.77
N LYS A 713 8.09 -29.21 24.27
CA LYS A 713 8.06 -27.87 24.88
C LYS A 713 8.71 -27.85 26.25
N MET A 714 8.71 -28.96 26.98
CA MET A 714 9.27 -29.03 28.33
C MET A 714 10.80 -28.82 28.34
N GLN A 715 11.53 -29.30 27.32
CA GLN A 715 12.97 -29.08 27.21
C GLN A 715 13.33 -27.64 26.78
N LEU A 716 12.55 -27.05 25.86
CA LEU A 716 12.75 -25.66 25.43
C LEU A 716 12.36 -24.67 26.54
N ALA A 717 11.25 -24.92 27.23
CA ALA A 717 10.81 -24.16 28.39
C ALA A 717 11.84 -24.21 29.53
N TYR A 718 12.40 -25.40 29.81
CA TYR A 718 13.47 -25.56 30.79
C TYR A 718 14.72 -24.73 30.42
N ARG A 719 15.15 -24.78 29.15
CA ARG A 719 16.28 -23.96 28.67
C ARG A 719 15.97 -22.46 28.75
N LEU A 720 14.74 -22.04 28.47
CA LEU A 720 14.32 -20.65 28.62
C LEU A 720 14.32 -20.21 30.09
N GLN A 721 13.93 -21.10 31.01
CA GLN A 721 14.01 -20.86 32.46
C GLN A 721 15.47 -20.70 32.92
N GLN A 722 16.40 -21.48 32.38
CA GLN A 722 17.84 -21.32 32.65
C GLN A 722 18.36 -19.96 32.14
N VAL A 723 17.92 -19.52 30.96
CA VAL A 723 18.23 -18.17 30.45
C VAL A 723 17.71 -17.12 31.42
N ALA A 724 16.46 -17.23 31.86
CA ALA A 724 15.85 -16.29 32.79
C ALA A 724 16.61 -16.21 34.13
N ALA A 725 17.04 -17.36 34.67
CA ALA A 725 17.84 -17.44 35.88
C ALA A 725 19.15 -16.65 35.78
N LEU A 726 19.87 -16.83 34.66
CA LEU A 726 21.16 -16.19 34.40
C LEU A 726 21.01 -14.69 34.15
N VAL A 727 19.97 -14.27 33.43
CA VAL A 727 19.76 -12.85 33.09
C VAL A 727 19.18 -12.08 34.28
N GLU A 728 18.24 -12.65 35.03
CA GLU A 728 17.56 -11.98 36.16
C GLU A 728 18.28 -12.12 37.49
N ASN A 729 19.30 -12.98 37.58
CA ASN A 729 19.97 -13.32 38.84
C ASN A 729 19.00 -13.89 39.89
N LYS A 730 18.02 -14.68 39.43
CA LYS A 730 17.15 -15.47 40.31
C LYS A 730 17.79 -16.84 40.50
N VAL A 731 18.02 -17.22 41.75
CA VAL A 731 18.36 -18.62 42.09
C VAL A 731 17.15 -19.45 41.65
N THR A 732 17.31 -20.26 40.62
CA THR A 732 16.33 -21.30 40.32
C THR A 732 16.43 -22.31 41.44
N ASP A 733 15.44 -22.29 42.34
CA ASP A 733 15.18 -23.41 43.23
C ASP A 733 14.78 -24.60 42.34
N LEU A 734 15.78 -25.37 41.95
CA LEU A 734 15.67 -26.68 41.31
C LEU A 734 16.12 -27.74 42.30
#